data_AF-A0A1A8UFZ5-F1
#
_entry.id   AF-A0A1A8UFZ5-F1
#
_cell.length_a   1.000
_cell.length_b   1.000
_cell.length_c   1.000
_cell.angle_alpha   90.00
_cell.angle_beta   90.00
_cell.angle_gamma   90.00
#
_symmetry.space_group_name_H-M   'P 1'
#
loop_
_entity.id
_entity.type
_entity.pdbx_description
1 polymer ?
#
loop_
_entity_poly.entity_id
_entity_poly.type
_entity_poly.pdbx_seq_one_letter_code
_entity_poly.pdbx_strand_id
1 'polypeptide(L)'
;MHLTVIVRLLYNMTAHGCVLHRTLTRSKPAPNQVSSPIICRDVLRIVDIRRYTRDQTSPVYFPQTVLSADDLYDVTLTDEDCLLQLTLDPSLNRLVERRVLQPGSAFCNASFSPTLSAQLTECPGASRDSYRLVSLQVRDEGRGEDDDTRVRSSGWDSLPWFGSSEPTGPLVPLRANRVVFLPLWNSVDYSGEVWREAPPTEGGFDDDDEEDRGRRPGVTVSELRNSFLSGRGGVARGAVQHQLIVRIISKSHLMYYGRTDRNCECPYKVFLQVNDCTGSVCVVLWNSVCVNWYRCVKPGDIISLRHYRVKRHYQAQVDDIEISVNSRNPAAQIAVLPESSVSPEHVPPAPTYSFCSSKDLLELADCSVCDVIGLLTFTGRSERVRSRDSRGAELREYRWLRLEDGSSSKPIMVKLFSTSQPEAHLKLHPLSVVVCTRLTRIRCDRGFYLTNSAFTQVYCTGLGHHSQMSYRRSPQVKLFLQWLGSQEDAQVLSRALIGGFFIHPPPPVSLETYMKERRGEMGFLQGAELQRELERLCYRERHSFCIQATVTMVTYSLRGKEDRCLFWMDRASSLSSPSPQPPSSPPSLRPSSSPSFSPASAASTSTPHPSDHTARTKRMKRKMLLQDETPKKRRPQLTVLPEDKNKTVILFETSMEFLESPADEDDDDDDYDDDDGDD
;
A
#
# COMPACT_ATOMS: atom_id res chain seq x y z
N MET A 1 48.53 6.97 13.93
CA MET A 1 48.14 6.90 15.35
C MET A 1 47.48 8.19 15.87
N HIS A 2 47.85 9.39 15.42
CA HIS A 2 47.24 10.65 15.91
C HIS A 2 45.78 10.89 15.47
N LEU A 3 45.35 10.43 14.28
CA LEU A 3 43.95 10.58 13.83
C LEU A 3 42.95 9.77 14.69
N THR A 4 43.31 8.56 15.09
CA THR A 4 42.49 7.67 15.92
C THR A 4 42.28 8.21 17.35
N VAL A 5 43.23 8.99 17.85
CA VAL A 5 43.17 9.60 19.18
C VAL A 5 42.27 10.85 19.18
N ILE A 6 42.30 11.63 18.09
CA ILE A 6 41.45 12.82 17.93
C ILE A 6 39.98 12.43 17.74
N VAL A 7 39.69 11.39 16.95
CA VAL A 7 38.32 10.84 16.82
C VAL A 7 37.81 10.31 18.17
N ARG A 8 38.66 9.61 18.95
CA ARG A 8 38.29 9.16 20.31
C ARG A 8 38.05 10.32 21.30
N LEU A 9 38.79 11.41 21.19
CA LEU A 9 38.62 12.57 22.07
C LEU A 9 37.34 13.36 21.74
N LEU A 10 37.03 13.55 20.45
CA LEU A 10 35.76 14.16 20.03
C LEU A 10 34.55 13.28 20.41
N TYR A 11 34.67 11.96 20.25
CA TYR A 11 33.65 10.99 20.66
C TYR A 11 33.42 10.97 22.19
N ASN A 12 34.49 11.17 22.97
CA ASN A 12 34.38 11.26 24.43
C ASN A 12 33.75 12.58 24.91
N MET A 13 33.91 13.68 24.17
CA MET A 13 33.32 14.97 24.56
C MET A 13 31.81 15.07 24.27
N THR A 14 31.30 14.41 23.23
CA THR A 14 29.85 14.32 22.94
C THR A 14 29.11 13.31 23.84
N ALA A 15 29.81 12.31 24.39
CA ALA A 15 29.21 11.26 25.22
C ALA A 15 28.71 11.71 26.61
N HIS A 16 29.08 12.90 27.10
CA HIS A 16 28.69 13.38 28.42
C HIS A 16 27.24 13.90 28.51
N GLY A 17 26.68 14.40 27.39
CA GLY A 17 25.26 14.81 27.27
C GLY A 17 24.33 13.65 26.92
N CYS A 18 24.79 12.78 26.02
CA CYS A 18 24.02 11.67 25.46
C CYS A 18 23.43 10.74 26.55
N VAL A 19 22.10 10.70 26.61
CA VAL A 19 21.30 9.88 27.51
C VAL A 19 21.53 8.39 27.23
N LEU A 20 21.58 8.01 25.96
CA LEU A 20 21.76 6.62 25.54
C LEU A 20 23.14 6.10 25.97
N HIS A 21 24.21 6.88 25.78
CA HIS A 21 25.56 6.54 26.26
C HIS A 21 25.60 6.39 27.78
N ARG A 22 25.05 7.36 28.52
CA ARG A 22 25.00 7.30 29.99
C ARG A 22 24.23 6.09 30.51
N THR A 23 23.12 5.76 29.87
CA THR A 23 22.20 4.71 30.33
C THR A 23 22.69 3.31 29.96
N LEU A 24 23.10 3.09 28.71
CA LEU A 24 23.41 1.74 28.20
C LEU A 24 24.85 1.29 28.47
N THR A 25 25.80 2.23 28.65
CA THR A 25 27.22 1.90 28.87
C THR A 25 27.50 1.57 30.35
N ARG A 26 26.77 2.20 31.29
CA ARG A 26 26.95 1.99 32.73
C ARG A 26 26.44 0.63 33.23
N SER A 27 25.61 -0.04 32.45
CA SER A 27 24.88 -1.25 32.82
C SER A 27 25.33 -2.50 32.07
N LYS A 28 26.58 -2.53 31.55
CA LYS A 28 27.14 -3.75 30.93
C LYS A 28 27.29 -4.85 31.99
N PRO A 29 26.60 -6.00 31.85
CA PRO A 29 26.72 -7.09 32.81
C PRO A 29 28.11 -7.74 32.72
N ALA A 30 28.64 -8.18 33.86
CA ALA A 30 29.80 -9.07 33.88
C ALA A 30 29.44 -10.39 33.15
N PRO A 31 30.39 -11.04 32.45
CA PRO A 31 30.14 -12.32 31.81
C PRO A 31 29.64 -13.32 32.89
N ASN A 32 28.44 -13.88 32.69
CA ASN A 32 27.72 -14.85 33.54
C ASN A 32 26.63 -14.35 34.52
N GLN A 33 26.16 -13.09 34.43
CA GLN A 33 24.94 -12.68 35.16
C GLN A 33 23.72 -12.55 34.22
N VAL A 34 22.55 -12.97 34.71
CA VAL A 34 21.26 -12.71 34.06
C VAL A 34 21.05 -11.20 34.04
N SER A 35 21.06 -10.59 32.85
CA SER A 35 20.97 -9.13 32.73
C SER A 35 19.59 -8.65 33.15
N SER A 36 19.53 -7.80 34.18
CA SER A 36 18.33 -7.03 34.49
C SER A 36 18.05 -6.02 33.37
N PRO A 37 16.76 -5.69 33.10
CA PRO A 37 16.43 -4.69 32.10
C PRO A 37 16.96 -3.32 32.52
N ILE A 38 17.61 -2.63 31.58
CA ILE A 38 18.17 -1.29 31.74
C ILE A 38 17.03 -0.28 31.57
N ILE A 39 16.82 0.59 32.55
CA ILE A 39 15.72 1.56 32.53
C ILE A 39 16.25 2.95 32.17
N CYS A 40 15.72 3.54 31.10
CA CYS A 40 15.88 4.94 30.74
C CYS A 40 14.61 5.71 31.10
N ARG A 41 14.73 6.70 31.99
CA ARG A 41 13.58 7.54 32.39
C ARG A 41 13.44 8.80 31.54
N ASP A 42 14.50 9.18 30.84
CA ASP A 42 14.54 10.35 29.98
C ASP A 42 13.64 10.19 28.74
N VAL A 43 13.44 11.29 28.02
CA VAL A 43 12.63 11.33 26.81
C VAL A 43 13.46 10.85 25.64
N LEU A 44 12.89 9.95 24.85
CA LEU A 44 13.42 9.47 23.60
C LEU A 44 12.39 9.70 22.49
N ARG A 45 12.83 9.82 21.25
CA ARG A 45 11.98 9.94 20.07
C ARG A 45 12.18 8.78 19.11
N ILE A 46 11.08 8.34 18.51
CA ILE A 46 11.10 7.36 17.42
C ILE A 46 11.51 8.09 16.13
N VAL A 47 12.63 7.69 15.53
CA VAL A 47 13.07 8.19 14.23
C VAL A 47 12.40 7.40 13.11
N ASP A 48 12.47 6.07 13.18
CA ASP A 48 11.91 5.19 12.16
C ASP A 48 11.47 3.83 12.74
N ILE A 49 10.54 3.16 12.06
CA ILE A 49 10.03 1.83 12.40
C ILE A 49 10.01 0.97 11.12
N ARG A 50 10.75 -0.13 11.12
CA ARG A 50 10.90 -1.02 9.96
C ARG A 50 10.37 -2.41 10.25
N ARG A 51 9.46 -2.91 9.41
CA ARG A 51 8.81 -4.22 9.53
C ARG A 51 9.59 -5.30 8.78
N TYR A 52 9.65 -6.52 9.30
CA TYR A 52 10.17 -7.68 8.57
C TYR A 52 9.58 -8.99 9.11
N THR A 53 9.49 -10.01 8.25
CA THR A 53 9.06 -11.36 8.66
C THR A 53 10.16 -12.03 9.47
N ARG A 54 9.79 -12.64 10.60
CA ARG A 54 10.74 -13.40 11.45
C ARG A 54 11.18 -14.69 10.79
N ASP A 55 12.36 -15.19 11.14
CA ASP A 55 12.80 -16.54 10.80
C ASP A 55 12.62 -17.48 12.00
N GLN A 56 12.09 -18.69 11.78
CA GLN A 56 11.88 -19.68 12.85
C GLN A 56 13.18 -20.14 13.51
N THR A 57 14.30 -20.09 12.77
CA THR A 57 15.64 -20.43 13.24
C THR A 57 16.38 -19.24 13.86
N SER A 58 15.71 -18.09 14.07
CA SER A 58 16.34 -16.94 14.72
C SER A 58 16.80 -17.32 16.13
N PRO A 59 18.05 -16.99 16.53
CA PRO A 59 18.61 -17.40 17.81
C PRO A 59 17.93 -16.76 19.03
N VAL A 60 16.97 -15.85 18.81
CA VAL A 60 16.21 -15.19 19.87
C VAL A 60 14.92 -15.96 20.13
N TYR A 61 14.90 -16.71 21.24
CA TYR A 61 13.68 -17.36 21.73
C TYR A 61 12.72 -16.28 22.25
N PHE A 62 11.60 -16.09 21.55
CA PHE A 62 10.44 -15.39 22.09
C PHE A 62 9.53 -16.43 22.77
N PRO A 63 8.97 -16.14 23.96
CA PRO A 63 7.98 -17.01 24.56
C PRO A 63 6.83 -17.25 23.57
N GLN A 64 6.43 -18.52 23.37
CA GLN A 64 5.39 -18.88 22.40
C GLN A 64 4.05 -18.16 22.65
N THR A 65 3.80 -17.72 23.88
CA THR A 65 2.61 -16.95 24.29
C THR A 65 2.58 -15.52 23.73
N VAL A 66 3.70 -14.99 23.26
CA VAL A 66 3.85 -13.62 22.71
C VAL A 66 3.86 -13.64 21.17
N LEU A 67 3.97 -14.82 20.55
CA LEU A 67 4.05 -15.02 19.11
C LEU A 67 2.67 -15.14 18.46
N SER A 68 1.86 -14.08 18.51
CA SER A 68 0.63 -14.01 17.72
C SER A 68 0.83 -13.41 16.31
N ALA A 69 2.02 -12.86 16.02
CA ALA A 69 2.34 -12.18 14.76
C ALA A 69 3.58 -12.78 14.08
N ASP A 70 3.53 -12.87 12.75
CA ASP A 70 4.65 -13.35 11.92
C ASP A 70 5.71 -12.27 11.66
N ASP A 71 5.35 -11.00 11.91
CA ASP A 71 6.22 -9.83 11.71
C ASP A 71 6.88 -9.36 13.01
N LEU A 72 8.13 -8.92 12.87
CA LEU A 72 8.91 -8.18 13.86
C LEU A 72 9.16 -6.75 13.37
N TYR A 73 9.55 -5.89 14.30
CA TYR A 73 9.86 -4.50 14.02
C TYR A 73 11.22 -4.14 14.60
N ASP A 74 12.04 -3.49 13.79
CA ASP A 74 13.22 -2.78 14.26
C ASP A 74 12.89 -1.30 14.33
N VAL A 75 13.38 -0.63 15.36
CA VAL A 75 13.11 0.77 15.65
C VAL A 75 14.44 1.51 15.72
N THR A 76 14.50 2.66 15.06
CA THR A 76 15.58 3.64 15.23
C THR A 76 15.10 4.70 16.20
N LEU A 77 15.85 4.90 17.28
CA LEU A 77 15.57 5.87 18.34
C LEU A 77 16.60 6.98 18.35
N THR A 78 16.22 8.13 18.88
CA THR A 78 17.15 9.20 19.21
C THR A 78 16.87 9.82 20.57
N ASP A 79 17.93 10.21 21.26
CA ASP A 79 17.91 11.12 22.41
C ASP A 79 18.28 12.56 22.00
N GLU A 80 18.24 12.87 20.71
CA GLU A 80 18.69 14.11 20.06
C GLU A 80 20.21 14.27 19.96
N ASP A 81 21.00 13.39 20.59
CA ASP A 81 22.46 13.38 20.50
C ASP A 81 23.00 12.24 19.63
N CYS A 82 22.34 11.08 19.62
CA CYS A 82 22.74 9.95 18.78
C CYS A 82 21.54 9.10 18.28
N LEU A 83 21.83 8.16 17.38
CA LEU A 83 20.87 7.19 16.84
C LEU A 83 21.14 5.78 17.39
N LEU A 84 20.10 5.09 17.84
CA LEU A 84 20.18 3.69 18.26
C LEU A 84 19.18 2.84 17.49
N GLN A 85 19.67 1.83 16.78
CA GLN A 85 18.82 0.77 16.21
C GLN A 85 18.65 -0.38 17.20
N LEU A 86 17.42 -0.86 17.35
CA LEU A 86 17.09 -1.98 18.22
C LEU A 86 15.87 -2.76 17.71
N THR A 87 15.61 -3.91 18.30
CA THR A 87 14.39 -4.69 18.02
C THR A 87 13.28 -4.35 19.01
N LEU A 88 12.05 -4.20 18.53
CA LEU A 88 10.87 -4.06 19.36
C LEU A 88 10.44 -5.42 19.93
N ASP A 89 10.16 -5.49 21.22
CA ASP A 89 9.57 -6.71 21.80
C ASP A 89 8.16 -6.93 21.21
N PRO A 90 7.78 -8.18 20.83
CA PRO A 90 6.51 -8.38 20.15
C PRO A 90 5.28 -8.05 21.00
N SER A 91 5.42 -7.97 22.33
CA SER A 91 4.36 -7.45 23.21
C SER A 91 3.97 -5.99 22.91
N LEU A 92 4.87 -5.22 22.28
CA LEU A 92 4.65 -3.83 21.88
C LEU A 92 4.18 -3.69 20.42
N ASN A 93 4.12 -4.76 19.63
CA ASN A 93 3.71 -4.71 18.21
C ASN A 93 2.34 -4.03 18.02
N ARG A 94 1.41 -4.25 18.95
CA ARG A 94 0.08 -3.64 18.94
C ARG A 94 0.12 -2.10 18.96
N LEU A 95 1.15 -1.50 19.57
CA LEU A 95 1.32 -0.05 19.55
C LEU A 95 1.65 0.44 18.13
N VAL A 96 2.47 -0.30 17.39
CA VAL A 96 2.79 0.00 15.99
C VAL A 96 1.58 -0.24 15.09
N GLU A 97 0.94 -1.41 15.22
CA GLU A 97 -0.21 -1.81 14.40
C GLU A 97 -1.39 -0.85 14.50
N ARG A 98 -1.59 -0.22 15.67
CA ARG A 98 -2.62 0.81 15.92
C ARG A 98 -2.14 2.25 15.69
N ARG A 99 -0.89 2.43 15.24
CA ARG A 99 -0.22 3.74 15.06
C ARG A 99 -0.20 4.59 16.35
N VAL A 100 -0.14 3.94 17.50
CA VAL A 100 0.15 4.58 18.80
C VAL A 100 1.64 4.88 18.89
N LEU A 101 2.49 3.93 18.45
CA LEU A 101 3.91 4.14 18.25
C LEU A 101 4.17 4.35 16.76
N GLN A 102 4.73 5.51 16.39
CA GLN A 102 5.02 5.90 15.01
C GLN A 102 6.28 6.79 14.95
N PRO A 103 6.92 6.95 13.78
CA PRO A 103 7.95 7.97 13.59
C PRO A 103 7.50 9.35 14.12
N GLY A 104 8.38 10.04 14.82
CA GLY A 104 8.11 11.30 15.51
C GLY A 104 7.59 11.16 16.95
N SER A 105 7.12 9.97 17.38
CA SER A 105 6.55 9.81 18.72
C SER A 105 7.61 9.99 19.81
N ALA A 106 7.31 10.83 20.80
CA ALA A 106 8.09 10.93 22.02
C ALA A 106 7.61 9.91 23.07
N PHE A 107 8.53 9.32 23.80
CA PHE A 107 8.23 8.38 24.89
C PHE A 107 9.26 8.49 26.00
N CYS A 108 8.95 7.96 27.18
CA CYS A 108 9.85 7.89 28.33
C CYS A 108 9.65 6.58 29.09
N ASN A 109 10.40 6.39 30.19
CA ASN A 109 10.35 5.18 31.02
C ASN A 109 10.58 3.89 30.19
N ALA A 110 11.53 3.96 29.27
CA ALA A 110 11.87 2.88 28.35
C ALA A 110 12.73 1.82 29.05
N SER A 111 12.38 0.55 28.91
CA SER A 111 13.18 -0.56 29.43
C SER A 111 13.85 -1.34 28.29
N PHE A 112 15.17 -1.43 28.33
CA PHE A 112 15.99 -2.13 27.35
C PHE A 112 16.54 -3.44 27.90
N SER A 113 16.49 -4.49 27.10
CA SER A 113 17.18 -5.75 27.39
C SER A 113 18.37 -5.88 26.45
N PRO A 114 19.61 -6.04 26.95
CA PRO A 114 20.71 -6.52 26.14
C PRO A 114 20.32 -7.87 25.54
N THR A 115 20.62 -8.08 24.26
CA THR A 115 20.42 -9.39 23.63
C THR A 115 21.77 -10.01 23.45
N LEU A 116 22.04 -11.13 24.13
CA LEU A 116 23.25 -11.90 23.92
C LEU A 116 23.29 -12.30 22.44
N SER A 117 24.34 -11.86 21.73
CA SER A 117 24.64 -12.28 20.37
C SER A 117 25.03 -13.75 20.40
N ALA A 118 24.05 -14.65 20.50
CA ALA A 118 24.26 -16.06 20.27
C ALA A 118 24.59 -16.22 18.77
N GLN A 119 25.90 -16.30 18.48
CA GLN A 119 26.47 -16.89 17.27
C GLN A 119 25.73 -16.57 15.96
N LEU A 120 25.66 -15.28 15.59
CA LEU A 120 25.51 -14.96 14.17
C LEU A 120 26.88 -15.12 13.53
N THR A 121 26.97 -15.94 12.47
CA THR A 121 28.03 -15.83 11.47
C THR A 121 28.02 -14.38 11.01
N GLU A 122 29.16 -13.71 11.11
CA GLU A 122 29.35 -12.26 10.92
C GLU A 122 28.46 -11.68 9.80
N CYS A 123 27.29 -11.13 10.18
CA CYS A 123 26.58 -10.22 9.30
C CYS A 123 27.37 -8.91 9.29
N PRO A 124 27.83 -8.41 8.13
CA PRO A 124 28.55 -7.14 8.07
C PRO A 124 27.64 -6.03 8.61
N GLY A 125 28.04 -5.40 9.73
CA GLY A 125 27.31 -4.27 10.33
C GLY A 125 26.51 -4.58 11.61
N ALA A 126 26.43 -5.83 12.08
CA ALA A 126 25.82 -6.10 13.39
C ALA A 126 26.76 -5.66 14.53
N SER A 127 26.46 -4.52 15.16
CA SER A 127 27.15 -4.07 16.37
C SER A 127 27.09 -5.16 17.46
N ARG A 128 28.21 -5.39 18.16
CA ARG A 128 28.34 -6.35 19.27
C ARG A 128 27.36 -6.12 20.42
N ASP A 129 26.72 -4.94 20.47
CA ASP A 129 25.77 -4.53 21.50
C ASP A 129 24.36 -4.31 20.88
N SER A 130 23.58 -5.38 20.70
CA SER A 130 22.20 -5.30 20.18
C SER A 130 21.17 -5.29 21.33
N TYR A 131 20.24 -4.33 21.31
CA TYR A 131 19.23 -4.13 22.34
C TYR A 131 17.83 -4.54 21.88
N ARG A 132 16.95 -4.82 22.85
CA ARG A 132 15.51 -4.99 22.66
C ARG A 132 14.74 -4.02 23.54
N LEU A 133 13.75 -3.33 22.98
CA LEU A 133 12.85 -2.45 23.72
C LEU A 133 11.64 -3.25 24.24
N VAL A 134 11.53 -3.38 25.57
CA VAL A 134 10.56 -4.29 26.23
C VAL A 134 9.33 -3.55 26.74
N SER A 135 9.50 -2.31 27.18
CA SER A 135 8.39 -1.46 27.62
C SER A 135 8.74 0.00 27.42
N LEU A 136 7.71 0.83 27.27
CA LEU A 136 7.81 2.28 27.11
C LEU A 136 6.50 2.93 27.50
N GLN A 137 6.55 4.23 27.79
CA GLN A 137 5.37 5.07 28.00
C GLN A 137 5.34 6.17 26.92
N VAL A 138 4.41 6.07 25.98
CA VAL A 138 4.21 7.08 24.92
C VAL A 138 3.68 8.37 25.55
N ARG A 139 4.22 9.52 25.14
CA ARG A 139 3.73 10.85 25.51
C ARG A 139 2.67 11.32 24.53
N ASP A 140 1.59 11.89 25.05
CA ASP A 140 0.54 12.51 24.23
C ASP A 140 0.94 13.96 23.92
N GLU A 141 1.80 14.14 22.92
CA GLU A 141 2.12 15.45 22.36
C GLU A 141 1.11 15.73 21.24
N GLY A 142 0.15 16.64 21.53
CA GLY A 142 -0.93 17.13 20.66
C GLY A 142 -0.93 16.63 19.22
N ARG A 143 -1.67 15.55 18.97
CA ARG A 143 -1.74 14.87 17.68
C ARG A 143 -2.47 15.74 16.64
N GLY A 144 -1.76 16.19 15.61
CA GLY A 144 -2.41 16.64 14.37
C GLY A 144 -3.05 15.44 13.68
N GLU A 145 -4.38 15.45 13.52
CA GLU A 145 -5.05 14.51 12.63
C GLU A 145 -4.67 14.85 11.19
N ASP A 146 -4.17 13.86 10.45
CA ASP A 146 -3.92 13.90 9.01
C ASP A 146 -2.67 14.60 8.46
N ASP A 147 -1.56 14.62 9.21
CA ASP A 147 -0.24 14.84 8.59
C ASP A 147 0.45 13.48 8.31
N ASP A 148 0.21 12.93 7.11
CA ASP A 148 1.02 11.82 6.55
C ASP A 148 2.39 12.33 6.05
N THR A 149 2.62 13.65 6.14
CA THR A 149 3.93 14.25 5.89
C THR A 149 4.86 13.83 7.01
N ARG A 150 5.86 13.01 6.68
CA ARG A 150 6.93 12.62 7.60
C ARG A 150 7.53 13.90 8.17
N VAL A 151 7.25 14.21 9.43
CA VAL A 151 8.04 15.18 10.20
C VAL A 151 9.39 14.51 10.45
N ARG A 152 10.21 14.37 9.40
CA ARG A 152 11.65 14.20 9.55
C ARG A 152 12.12 15.54 10.08
N SER A 153 12.40 15.62 11.37
CA SER A 153 13.18 16.75 11.88
C SER A 153 14.49 16.71 11.10
N SER A 154 14.75 17.73 10.30
CA SER A 154 15.84 17.80 9.31
C SER A 154 17.24 17.70 9.91
N GLY A 155 17.37 17.58 11.24
CA GLY A 155 18.62 17.36 11.95
C GLY A 155 18.93 15.91 12.37
N TRP A 156 17.99 14.96 12.24
CA TRP A 156 18.23 13.58 12.71
C TRP A 156 19.15 12.76 11.81
N ASP A 157 19.13 13.03 10.50
CA ASP A 157 19.95 12.29 9.53
C ASP A 157 21.46 12.57 9.70
N SER A 158 21.83 13.67 10.37
CA SER A 158 23.22 14.02 10.69
C SER A 158 23.71 13.51 12.06
N LEU A 159 22.86 12.85 12.84
CA LEU A 159 23.24 12.39 14.18
C LEU A 159 24.17 11.17 14.11
N PRO A 160 25.20 11.10 14.97
CA PRO A 160 26.07 9.94 15.04
C PRO A 160 25.31 8.71 15.53
N TRP A 161 25.69 7.53 15.03
CA TRP A 161 25.18 6.27 15.57
C TRP A 161 25.76 5.97 16.96
N PHE A 162 24.95 5.39 17.82
CA PHE A 162 25.36 4.90 19.13
C PHE A 162 26.41 3.80 18.97
N GLY A 163 27.61 4.03 19.50
CA GLY A 163 28.74 3.11 19.40
C GLY A 163 29.68 3.46 18.23
N SER A 164 30.74 2.66 18.06
CA SER A 164 31.87 3.03 17.19
C SER A 164 31.76 2.57 15.72
N SER A 165 30.57 2.31 15.20
CA SER A 165 30.41 1.88 13.80
C SER A 165 29.13 2.45 13.20
N GLU A 166 29.30 3.51 12.40
CA GLU A 166 28.33 3.85 11.36
C GLU A 166 28.06 2.59 10.51
N PRO A 167 26.79 2.30 10.12
CA PRO A 167 26.49 1.15 9.30
C PRO A 167 27.31 1.20 8.00
N THR A 168 28.13 0.17 7.73
CA THR A 168 28.99 0.09 6.52
C THR A 168 28.19 -0.19 5.24
N GLY A 169 26.87 0.05 5.26
CA GLY A 169 25.94 -0.21 4.18
C GLY A 169 24.49 0.00 4.63
N PRO A 170 23.52 -0.33 3.76
CA PRO A 170 22.10 -0.19 4.08
C PRO A 170 21.73 -0.99 5.33
N LEU A 171 20.82 -0.43 6.13
CA LEU A 171 20.30 -1.14 7.29
C LEU A 171 19.60 -2.43 6.87
N VAL A 172 19.84 -3.50 7.61
CA VAL A 172 19.20 -4.81 7.45
C VAL A 172 18.48 -5.23 8.72
N PRO A 173 17.46 -6.12 8.63
CA PRO A 173 16.79 -6.69 9.79
C PRO A 173 17.76 -7.29 10.82
N LEU A 174 17.61 -6.89 12.08
CA LEU A 174 18.49 -7.33 13.17
C LEU A 174 18.26 -8.79 13.59
N ARG A 175 17.05 -9.35 13.35
CA ARG A 175 16.63 -10.67 13.85
C ARG A 175 16.19 -11.66 12.78
N ALA A 176 16.45 -11.36 11.52
CA ALA A 176 16.15 -12.26 10.42
C ALA A 176 17.29 -12.23 9.41
N ASN A 177 17.56 -13.36 8.77
CA ASN A 177 18.54 -13.46 7.69
C ASN A 177 17.91 -12.93 6.39
N ARG A 178 17.51 -11.66 6.41
CA ARG A 178 16.86 -10.94 5.31
C ARG A 178 17.71 -9.72 4.98
N VAL A 179 17.71 -9.33 3.71
CA VAL A 179 18.43 -8.12 3.24
C VAL A 179 17.47 -6.97 2.89
N VAL A 180 16.17 -7.16 3.16
CA VAL A 180 15.10 -6.24 2.80
C VAL A 180 14.12 -6.09 3.96
N PHE A 181 13.66 -4.86 4.18
CA PHE A 181 12.51 -4.58 5.03
C PHE A 181 11.21 -4.61 4.21
N LEU A 182 10.09 -4.79 4.92
CA LEU A 182 8.75 -4.62 4.40
C LEU A 182 8.26 -3.18 4.68
N PRO A 183 7.44 -2.59 3.80
CA PRO A 183 6.68 -1.40 4.12
C PRO A 183 5.81 -1.63 5.35
N LEU A 184 5.56 -0.59 6.16
CA LEU A 184 4.84 -0.75 7.42
C LEU A 184 3.37 -1.17 7.21
N TRP A 185 2.73 -0.65 6.16
CA TRP A 185 1.28 -0.71 6.02
C TRP A 185 0.77 -1.68 4.94
N ASN A 186 1.63 -2.13 4.03
CA ASN A 186 1.32 -3.07 2.95
C ASN A 186 2.52 -4.01 2.68
N SER A 187 2.37 -4.94 1.74
CA SER A 187 3.39 -5.94 1.38
C SER A 187 3.79 -5.90 -0.10
N VAL A 188 3.41 -4.83 -0.81
CA VAL A 188 3.54 -4.72 -2.27
C VAL A 188 4.46 -3.58 -2.71
N ASP A 189 4.74 -2.64 -1.82
CA ASP A 189 5.69 -1.57 -2.08
C ASP A 189 7.11 -2.03 -1.77
N TYR A 190 8.10 -1.41 -2.42
CA TYR A 190 9.48 -1.50 -1.96
C TYR A 190 9.71 -0.56 -0.78
N SER A 191 10.70 -0.88 0.05
CA SER A 191 11.07 -0.10 1.23
C SER A 191 12.56 -0.24 1.53
N GLY A 192 13.18 0.87 1.93
CA GLY A 192 14.60 0.96 2.28
C GLY A 192 15.52 1.34 1.12
N GLU A 193 16.78 1.63 1.45
CA GLU A 193 17.80 2.16 0.51
C GLU A 193 18.42 1.08 -0.38
N VAL A 194 18.14 -0.20 -0.11
CA VAL A 194 18.66 -1.34 -0.87
C VAL A 194 18.15 -1.39 -2.32
N TRP A 195 17.02 -0.74 -2.62
CA TRP A 195 16.38 -0.78 -3.93
C TRP A 195 17.02 0.21 -4.89
N ARG A 196 17.76 -0.31 -5.88
CA ARG A 196 18.47 0.51 -6.86
C ARG A 196 17.51 1.25 -7.77
N GLU A 197 17.88 2.47 -8.12
CA GLU A 197 17.15 3.31 -9.09
C GLU A 197 17.73 3.25 -10.50
N ALA A 198 19.00 2.87 -10.61
CA ALA A 198 19.71 2.71 -11.87
C ALA A 198 20.17 1.25 -12.08
N PRO A 199 20.25 0.78 -13.35
CA PRO A 199 20.81 -0.53 -13.68
C PRO A 199 22.19 -0.76 -13.03
N PRO A 200 22.52 -1.99 -12.60
CA PRO A 200 23.85 -2.31 -12.07
C PRO A 200 24.96 -2.01 -13.09
N THR A 201 25.97 -1.24 -12.68
CA THR A 201 27.17 -0.94 -13.49
C THR A 201 28.22 -2.05 -13.45
N GLU A 202 28.19 -2.90 -12.42
CA GLU A 202 29.20 -3.94 -12.20
C GLU A 202 28.77 -5.30 -12.73
N GLY A 203 29.50 -5.75 -13.75
CA GLY A 203 29.31 -7.00 -14.46
C GLY A 203 29.70 -6.74 -15.89
N GLY A 204 31.01 -6.73 -16.14
CA GLY A 204 31.60 -6.52 -17.46
C GLY A 204 30.76 -7.22 -18.51
N PHE A 205 30.09 -6.40 -19.32
CA PHE A 205 29.92 -6.78 -20.71
C PHE A 205 31.35 -7.11 -21.14
N ASP A 206 31.59 -8.32 -21.65
CA ASP A 206 32.83 -8.50 -22.39
C ASP A 206 32.82 -7.36 -23.42
N ASP A 207 33.79 -6.45 -23.32
CA ASP A 207 33.89 -5.16 -24.04
C ASP A 207 33.95 -5.33 -25.57
N ASP A 208 33.61 -6.52 -26.09
CA ASP A 208 33.44 -6.81 -27.52
C ASP A 208 32.03 -6.44 -28.03
N ASP A 209 31.08 -6.07 -27.16
CA ASP A 209 29.70 -5.62 -27.53
C ASP A 209 29.53 -4.07 -27.45
N GLU A 210 30.61 -3.29 -27.56
CA GLU A 210 30.54 -1.82 -27.69
C GLU A 210 29.69 -1.42 -28.91
N GLU A 211 28.69 -0.57 -28.66
CA GLU A 211 28.03 0.34 -29.61
C GLU A 211 27.59 -0.19 -30.99
N ASP A 212 27.35 -1.50 -31.14
CA ASP A 212 26.93 -2.01 -32.45
C ASP A 212 25.46 -1.63 -32.72
N ARG A 213 25.26 -0.62 -33.60
CA ARG A 213 23.94 -0.25 -34.09
C ARG A 213 23.32 -1.44 -34.81
N GLY A 214 22.12 -1.84 -34.40
CA GLY A 214 21.38 -2.92 -35.06
C GLY A 214 21.52 -4.29 -34.40
N ARG A 215 21.57 -4.33 -33.05
CA ARG A 215 21.53 -5.57 -32.27
C ARG A 215 20.35 -6.45 -32.71
N ARG A 216 20.61 -7.74 -32.86
CA ARG A 216 19.62 -8.75 -33.28
C ARG A 216 19.40 -9.77 -32.15
N PRO A 217 18.17 -10.27 -31.95
CA PRO A 217 17.94 -11.35 -31.01
C PRO A 217 18.64 -12.63 -31.47
N GLY A 218 19.30 -13.34 -30.55
CA GLY A 218 19.83 -14.67 -30.81
C GLY A 218 18.77 -15.77 -30.72
N VAL A 219 17.60 -15.46 -30.18
CA VAL A 219 16.42 -16.33 -30.13
C VAL A 219 15.14 -15.51 -29.95
N THR A 220 14.03 -15.99 -30.50
CA THR A 220 12.69 -15.42 -30.37
C THR A 220 11.83 -16.15 -29.34
N VAL A 221 10.76 -15.52 -28.87
CA VAL A 221 9.77 -16.09 -27.95
C VAL A 221 9.13 -17.35 -28.54
N SER A 222 8.75 -17.31 -29.82
CA SER A 222 8.15 -18.46 -30.49
C SER A 222 9.12 -19.63 -30.64
N GLU A 223 10.40 -19.38 -30.94
CA GLU A 223 11.43 -20.44 -30.97
C GLU A 223 11.65 -21.08 -29.60
N LEU A 224 11.73 -20.27 -28.54
CA LEU A 224 11.84 -20.76 -27.16
C LEU A 224 10.65 -21.63 -26.78
N ARG A 225 9.43 -21.16 -27.07
CA ARG A 225 8.18 -21.89 -26.81
C ARG A 225 8.16 -23.23 -27.54
N ASN A 226 8.45 -23.21 -28.85
CA ASN A 226 8.43 -24.41 -29.69
C ASN A 226 9.50 -25.42 -29.24
N SER A 227 10.72 -24.98 -28.95
CA SER A 227 11.80 -25.84 -28.47
C SER A 227 11.46 -26.49 -27.12
N PHE A 228 10.94 -25.71 -26.16
CA PHE A 228 10.62 -26.20 -24.82
C PHE A 228 9.45 -27.20 -24.85
N LEU A 229 8.36 -26.87 -25.56
CA LEU A 229 7.17 -27.72 -25.61
C LEU A 229 7.35 -28.98 -26.46
N SER A 230 8.18 -28.93 -27.51
CA SER A 230 8.50 -30.12 -28.34
C SER A 230 9.50 -31.07 -27.70
N GLY A 231 10.09 -30.72 -26.55
CA GLY A 231 11.13 -31.51 -25.88
C GLY A 231 12.45 -31.59 -26.67
N ARG A 232 12.64 -30.80 -27.73
CA ARG A 232 13.86 -30.76 -28.52
C ARG A 232 14.88 -29.78 -27.91
N GLY A 233 15.99 -30.31 -27.39
CA GLY A 233 17.20 -29.54 -27.07
C GLY A 233 17.38 -29.12 -25.59
N GLY A 234 18.60 -28.70 -25.27
CA GLY A 234 19.06 -28.35 -23.90
C GLY A 234 18.34 -27.20 -23.20
N VAL A 235 17.42 -26.51 -23.88
CA VAL A 235 16.58 -25.41 -23.33
C VAL A 235 15.69 -25.89 -22.18
N ALA A 236 15.22 -27.14 -22.22
CA ALA A 236 14.36 -27.71 -21.18
C ALA A 236 15.09 -28.10 -19.88
N ARG A 237 16.44 -28.18 -19.89
CA ARG A 237 17.24 -28.65 -18.74
C ARG A 237 18.39 -27.72 -18.32
N GLY A 238 18.72 -26.69 -19.11
CA GLY A 238 19.89 -25.84 -18.92
C GLY A 238 19.61 -24.34 -18.87
N ALA A 239 20.67 -23.57 -18.64
CA ALA A 239 20.66 -22.11 -18.81
C ALA A 239 20.67 -21.76 -20.30
N VAL A 240 19.77 -20.88 -20.73
CA VAL A 240 19.76 -20.35 -22.10
C VAL A 240 20.76 -19.20 -22.19
N GLN A 241 21.72 -19.32 -23.09
CA GLN A 241 22.76 -18.31 -23.32
C GLN A 241 22.39 -17.34 -24.47
N HIS A 242 21.52 -17.77 -25.38
CA HIS A 242 21.06 -16.95 -26.49
C HIS A 242 20.34 -15.68 -26.01
N GLN A 243 20.69 -14.56 -26.63
CA GLN A 243 20.10 -13.27 -26.33
C GLN A 243 18.64 -13.22 -26.76
N LEU A 244 17.78 -12.86 -25.83
CA LEU A 244 16.39 -12.54 -26.09
C LEU A 244 16.20 -11.02 -25.95
N ILE A 245 15.61 -10.38 -26.96
CA ILE A 245 15.27 -8.96 -26.94
C ILE A 245 13.75 -8.84 -26.93
N VAL A 246 13.19 -8.21 -25.89
CA VAL A 246 11.74 -8.06 -25.69
C VAL A 246 11.39 -6.68 -25.15
N ARG A 247 10.18 -6.22 -25.40
CA ARG A 247 9.63 -5.01 -24.76
C ARG A 247 8.70 -5.36 -23.61
N ILE A 248 8.84 -4.65 -22.49
CA ILE A 248 7.97 -4.81 -21.33
C ILE A 248 6.63 -4.17 -21.64
N ILE A 249 5.59 -4.99 -21.71
CA ILE A 249 4.21 -4.52 -21.95
C ILE A 249 3.53 -4.21 -20.63
N SER A 250 3.79 -5.00 -19.59
CA SER A 250 3.16 -4.81 -18.29
C SER A 250 4.02 -5.34 -17.16
N LYS A 251 3.90 -4.70 -16.00
CA LYS A 251 4.69 -4.97 -14.81
C LYS A 251 3.75 -5.17 -13.63
N SER A 252 3.92 -6.27 -12.89
CA SER A 252 3.15 -6.51 -11.69
C SER A 252 3.67 -5.68 -10.51
N HIS A 253 2.84 -5.54 -9.48
CA HIS A 253 3.33 -5.16 -8.15
C HIS A 253 4.32 -6.21 -7.59
N LEU A 254 5.11 -5.83 -6.58
CA LEU A 254 6.02 -6.77 -5.90
C LEU A 254 5.21 -7.80 -5.13
N MET A 255 5.61 -9.06 -5.25
CA MET A 255 5.00 -10.15 -4.49
C MET A 255 6.00 -10.68 -3.48
N TYR A 256 5.74 -10.38 -2.21
CA TYR A 256 6.48 -10.94 -1.09
C TYR A 256 6.01 -12.38 -0.81
N TYR A 257 6.93 -13.35 -0.86
CA TYR A 257 6.65 -14.75 -0.53
C TYR A 257 7.41 -15.24 0.70
N GLY A 258 8.00 -14.33 1.47
CA GLY A 258 8.72 -14.67 2.70
C GLY A 258 7.81 -15.39 3.68
N ARG A 259 8.36 -16.40 4.35
CA ARG A 259 7.67 -17.18 5.37
C ARG A 259 8.61 -17.46 6.52
N THR A 260 8.03 -17.67 7.70
CA THR A 260 8.77 -17.96 8.92
C THR A 260 9.51 -19.29 8.87
N ASP A 261 8.99 -20.27 8.12
CA ASP A 261 9.55 -21.62 7.95
C ASP A 261 10.63 -21.72 6.86
N ARG A 262 10.89 -20.62 6.12
CA ARG A 262 11.82 -20.62 4.97
C ARG A 262 12.81 -19.48 5.05
N ASN A 263 14.09 -19.85 5.14
CA ASN A 263 15.19 -18.91 5.02
C ASN A 263 15.40 -18.52 3.55
N CYS A 264 15.20 -17.25 3.23
CA CYS A 264 15.43 -16.68 1.91
C CYS A 264 15.74 -15.19 2.08
N GLU A 265 16.96 -14.77 1.76
CA GLU A 265 17.43 -13.42 2.06
C GLU A 265 16.56 -12.31 1.47
N CYS A 266 16.06 -12.50 0.25
CA CYS A 266 15.23 -11.53 -0.45
C CYS A 266 14.02 -12.24 -1.08
N PRO A 267 12.92 -12.48 -0.34
CA PRO A 267 11.84 -13.34 -0.82
C PRO A 267 10.79 -12.53 -1.61
N TYR A 268 11.24 -11.93 -2.72
CA TYR A 268 10.41 -11.18 -3.65
C TYR A 268 10.41 -11.83 -5.03
N LYS A 269 9.27 -11.73 -5.71
CA LYS A 269 9.17 -11.98 -7.15
C LYS A 269 8.30 -10.93 -7.84
N VAL A 270 8.54 -10.74 -9.13
CA VAL A 270 7.78 -9.82 -9.99
C VAL A 270 7.51 -10.51 -11.31
N PHE A 271 6.32 -10.28 -11.87
CA PHE A 271 5.95 -10.71 -13.21
C PHE A 271 6.03 -9.54 -14.18
N LEU A 272 6.73 -9.75 -15.29
CA LEU A 272 6.75 -8.86 -16.44
C LEU A 272 6.10 -9.59 -17.60
N GLN A 273 5.02 -9.03 -18.15
CA GLN A 273 4.50 -9.48 -19.44
C GLN A 273 5.33 -8.76 -20.51
N VAL A 274 5.99 -9.54 -21.38
CA VAL A 274 6.90 -9.02 -22.40
C VAL A 274 6.54 -9.58 -23.77
N ASN A 275 6.85 -8.85 -24.83
CA ASN A 275 6.62 -9.26 -26.20
C ASN A 275 7.89 -9.12 -27.05
N ASP A 276 8.03 -9.98 -28.05
CA ASP A 276 8.80 -9.72 -29.26
C ASP A 276 7.86 -9.68 -30.49
N CYS A 277 8.41 -9.65 -31.70
CA CYS A 277 7.64 -9.70 -32.95
C CYS A 277 6.96 -11.06 -33.19
N THR A 278 7.33 -12.10 -32.46
CA THR A 278 6.82 -13.47 -32.64
C THR A 278 5.80 -13.88 -31.59
N GLY A 279 5.71 -13.19 -30.45
CA GLY A 279 4.69 -13.43 -29.45
C GLY A 279 4.97 -12.84 -28.07
N SER A 280 4.09 -13.16 -27.13
CA SER A 280 4.16 -12.73 -25.73
C SER A 280 4.68 -13.84 -24.82
N VAL A 281 5.38 -13.50 -23.74
CA VAL A 281 5.79 -14.44 -22.69
C VAL A 281 5.82 -13.76 -21.32
N CYS A 282 5.70 -14.55 -20.26
CA CYS A 282 5.85 -14.08 -18.88
C CYS A 282 7.32 -14.22 -18.43
N VAL A 283 7.94 -13.10 -18.04
CA VAL A 283 9.26 -13.08 -17.40
C VAL A 283 9.07 -12.91 -15.89
N VAL A 284 9.74 -13.75 -15.11
CA VAL A 284 9.68 -13.73 -13.64
C VAL A 284 11.04 -13.34 -13.08
N LEU A 285 11.12 -12.17 -12.45
CA LEU A 285 12.29 -11.74 -11.70
C LEU A 285 12.24 -12.36 -10.30
N TRP A 286 13.35 -12.96 -9.86
CA TRP A 286 13.42 -13.65 -8.57
C TRP A 286 14.44 -13.03 -7.62
N ASN A 287 14.08 -12.98 -6.35
CA ASN A 287 14.95 -12.61 -5.25
C ASN A 287 15.64 -11.24 -5.44
N SER A 288 16.97 -11.19 -5.25
CA SER A 288 17.79 -9.98 -5.38
C SER A 288 17.76 -9.37 -6.78
N VAL A 289 17.35 -10.11 -7.82
CA VAL A 289 17.08 -9.52 -9.14
C VAL A 289 15.96 -8.47 -9.03
N CYS A 290 14.95 -8.70 -8.19
CA CYS A 290 13.90 -7.69 -7.95
C CYS A 290 14.49 -6.41 -7.36
N VAL A 291 15.37 -6.53 -6.35
CA VAL A 291 15.99 -5.37 -5.69
C VAL A 291 16.86 -4.56 -6.65
N ASN A 292 17.55 -5.24 -7.56
CA ASN A 292 18.46 -4.62 -8.53
C ASN A 292 17.77 -4.01 -9.75
N TRP A 293 16.60 -4.53 -10.15
CA TRP A 293 15.99 -4.19 -11.43
C TRP A 293 14.57 -3.64 -11.35
N TYR A 294 13.85 -3.86 -10.24
CA TYR A 294 12.43 -3.49 -10.19
C TYR A 294 12.20 -2.00 -10.39
N ARG A 295 13.00 -1.10 -9.81
CA ARG A 295 12.82 0.35 -10.05
C ARG A 295 13.50 0.82 -11.34
N CYS A 296 14.42 0.03 -11.88
CA CYS A 296 15.20 0.35 -13.08
C CYS A 296 14.43 0.08 -14.39
N VAL A 297 13.38 -0.74 -14.36
CA VAL A 297 12.58 -1.09 -15.56
C VAL A 297 11.13 -0.61 -15.43
N LYS A 298 10.58 -0.11 -16.53
CA LYS A 298 9.18 0.33 -16.67
C LYS A 298 8.53 -0.27 -17.93
N PRO A 299 7.18 -0.34 -17.97
CA PRO A 299 6.49 -0.66 -19.21
C PRO A 299 6.91 0.30 -20.34
N GLY A 300 7.15 -0.25 -21.52
CA GLY A 300 7.70 0.45 -22.68
C GLY A 300 9.20 0.19 -22.93
N ASP A 301 9.97 -0.13 -21.89
CA ASP A 301 11.40 -0.41 -22.01
C ASP A 301 11.65 -1.68 -22.84
N ILE A 302 12.68 -1.62 -23.68
CA ILE A 302 13.23 -2.80 -24.36
C ILE A 302 14.35 -3.36 -23.49
N ILE A 303 14.31 -4.65 -23.20
CA ILE A 303 15.32 -5.35 -22.41
C ILE A 303 15.95 -6.48 -23.21
N SER A 304 17.25 -6.66 -23.01
CA SER A 304 18.00 -7.84 -23.43
C SER A 304 18.19 -8.77 -22.25
N LEU A 305 17.93 -10.06 -22.45
CA LEU A 305 18.11 -11.13 -21.47
C LEU A 305 19.09 -12.18 -22.00
N ARG A 306 20.09 -12.53 -21.19
CA ARG A 306 20.97 -13.69 -21.37
C ARG A 306 21.05 -14.48 -20.05
N HIS A 307 21.46 -15.73 -20.13
CA HIS A 307 21.63 -16.60 -18.96
C HIS A 307 20.34 -16.75 -18.13
N TYR A 308 19.21 -17.02 -18.79
CA TYR A 308 17.92 -17.27 -18.13
C TYR A 308 17.51 -18.75 -18.19
N ARG A 309 16.41 -19.12 -17.52
CA ARG A 309 15.82 -20.47 -17.61
C ARG A 309 14.41 -20.39 -18.17
N VAL A 310 14.04 -21.34 -19.01
CA VAL A 310 12.65 -21.53 -19.45
C VAL A 310 12.00 -22.59 -18.56
N LYS A 311 10.79 -22.33 -18.09
CA LYS A 311 9.98 -23.24 -17.27
C LYS A 311 8.57 -23.33 -17.84
N ARG A 312 7.81 -24.34 -17.41
CA ARG A 312 6.37 -24.41 -17.69
C ARG A 312 5.65 -23.35 -16.87
N HIS A 313 4.75 -22.60 -17.51
CA HIS A 313 3.92 -21.61 -16.84
C HIS A 313 2.73 -22.30 -16.16
N TYR A 314 2.91 -22.69 -14.89
CA TYR A 314 1.90 -23.47 -14.15
C TYR A 314 0.57 -22.75 -13.91
N GLN A 315 0.53 -21.42 -14.06
CA GLN A 315 -0.68 -20.62 -13.85
C GLN A 315 -1.44 -20.30 -15.15
N ALA A 316 -0.91 -20.68 -16.31
CA ALA A 316 -1.62 -20.51 -17.58
C ALA A 316 -2.71 -21.57 -17.75
N GLN A 317 -3.83 -21.18 -18.36
CA GLN A 317 -4.90 -22.11 -18.76
C GLN A 317 -4.49 -23.00 -19.94
N VAL A 318 -3.49 -22.56 -20.72
CA VAL A 318 -2.91 -23.27 -21.87
C VAL A 318 -1.47 -23.61 -21.55
N ASP A 319 -0.98 -24.73 -22.09
CA ASP A 319 0.44 -25.07 -21.99
C ASP A 319 1.31 -23.99 -22.63
N ASP A 320 1.94 -23.20 -21.76
CA ASP A 320 2.80 -22.09 -22.14
C ASP A 320 4.07 -22.10 -21.28
N ILE A 321 5.02 -21.25 -21.67
CA ILE A 321 6.31 -21.11 -21.02
C ILE A 321 6.38 -19.85 -20.15
N GLU A 322 7.24 -19.88 -19.14
CA GLU A 322 7.68 -18.70 -18.38
C GLU A 322 9.22 -18.62 -18.42
N ILE A 323 9.75 -17.41 -18.46
CA ILE A 323 11.18 -17.12 -18.40
C ILE A 323 11.55 -16.75 -16.96
N SER A 324 12.36 -17.59 -16.31
CA SER A 324 12.82 -17.40 -14.95
C SER A 324 14.20 -16.75 -14.93
N VAL A 325 14.24 -15.53 -14.40
CA VAL A 325 15.44 -14.69 -14.27
C VAL A 325 15.92 -14.76 -12.83
N ASN A 326 17.11 -15.34 -12.62
CA ASN A 326 17.64 -15.65 -11.29
C ASN A 326 18.95 -14.91 -11.05
N SER A 327 19.27 -14.63 -9.79
CA SER A 327 20.55 -14.03 -9.42
C SER A 327 21.70 -15.03 -9.39
N ARG A 328 21.40 -16.33 -9.32
CA ARG A 328 22.36 -17.44 -9.32
C ARG A 328 21.77 -18.64 -10.03
N ASN A 329 22.63 -19.44 -10.67
CA ASN A 329 22.31 -20.73 -11.28
C ASN A 329 21.16 -20.75 -12.31
N PRO A 330 21.32 -20.11 -13.48
CA PRO A 330 22.40 -19.18 -13.85
C PRO A 330 22.17 -17.78 -13.25
N ALA A 331 23.24 -16.99 -13.13
CA ALA A 331 23.12 -15.56 -12.88
C ALA A 331 22.73 -14.87 -14.19
N ALA A 332 21.49 -14.40 -14.28
CA ALA A 332 20.98 -13.78 -15.49
C ALA A 332 21.62 -12.41 -15.74
N GLN A 333 21.88 -12.13 -17.01
CA GLN A 333 22.31 -10.82 -17.48
C GLN A 333 21.11 -10.09 -18.07
N ILE A 334 20.92 -8.84 -17.65
CA ILE A 334 19.82 -7.98 -18.07
C ILE A 334 20.44 -6.65 -18.49
N ALA A 335 19.96 -6.07 -19.59
CA ALA A 335 20.31 -4.72 -20.02
C ALA A 335 19.06 -4.02 -20.56
N VAL A 336 18.87 -2.74 -20.25
CA VAL A 336 17.87 -1.90 -20.92
C VAL A 336 18.52 -1.35 -22.19
N LEU A 337 17.82 -1.49 -23.32
CA LEU A 337 18.31 -1.11 -24.64
C LEU A 337 17.53 0.12 -25.14
N PRO A 338 18.20 1.15 -25.69
CA PRO A 338 17.56 2.16 -26.50
C PRO A 338 16.91 1.53 -27.73
N GLU A 339 15.76 2.04 -28.17
CA GLU A 339 15.06 1.51 -29.35
C GLU A 339 15.92 1.59 -30.62
N SER A 340 16.69 2.67 -30.77
CA SER A 340 17.64 2.87 -31.87
C SER A 340 18.81 1.86 -31.91
N SER A 341 19.08 1.15 -30.82
CA SER A 341 20.14 0.13 -30.76
C SER A 341 19.70 -1.22 -31.34
N VAL A 342 18.40 -1.43 -31.55
CA VAL A 342 17.81 -2.68 -32.05
C VAL A 342 17.55 -2.55 -33.55
N SER A 343 17.86 -3.61 -34.30
CA SER A 343 17.55 -3.65 -35.74
C SER A 343 16.06 -3.40 -36.00
N PRO A 344 15.66 -2.53 -36.96
CA PRO A 344 14.26 -2.15 -37.20
C PRO A 344 13.29 -3.33 -37.39
N GLU A 345 13.74 -4.39 -38.09
CA GLU A 345 12.96 -5.61 -38.33
C GLU A 345 12.66 -6.41 -37.05
N HIS A 346 13.46 -6.18 -36.00
CA HIS A 346 13.42 -6.92 -34.73
C HIS A 346 12.98 -6.05 -33.56
N VAL A 347 12.59 -4.79 -33.80
CA VAL A 347 12.08 -3.90 -32.75
C VAL A 347 10.77 -4.51 -32.19
N PRO A 348 10.72 -4.85 -30.89
CA PRO A 348 9.50 -5.39 -30.33
C PRO A 348 8.36 -4.35 -30.33
N PRO A 349 7.10 -4.77 -30.54
CA PRO A 349 5.97 -3.87 -30.67
C PRO A 349 5.72 -3.05 -29.40
N ALA A 350 5.30 -1.79 -29.58
CA ALA A 350 4.95 -0.89 -28.48
C ALA A 350 3.71 -1.36 -27.69
N PRO A 351 3.55 -0.98 -26.41
CA PRO A 351 2.36 -1.29 -25.63
C PRO A 351 1.10 -0.68 -26.25
N THR A 352 0.01 -1.44 -26.27
CA THR A 352 -1.31 -0.97 -26.69
C THR A 352 -2.15 -0.60 -25.47
N TYR A 353 -3.00 0.42 -25.65
CA TYR A 353 -3.89 0.93 -24.61
C TYR A 353 -5.34 0.92 -25.08
N SER A 354 -6.25 0.50 -24.21
CA SER A 354 -7.69 0.39 -24.43
C SER A 354 -8.43 1.40 -23.56
N PHE A 355 -8.33 2.69 -23.91
CA PHE A 355 -8.98 3.76 -23.16
C PHE A 355 -10.49 3.72 -23.29
N CYS A 356 -11.18 3.82 -22.15
CA CYS A 356 -12.63 3.95 -22.05
C CYS A 356 -12.99 5.26 -21.35
N SER A 357 -13.90 6.01 -21.96
CA SER A 357 -14.52 7.18 -21.34
C SER A 357 -15.56 6.77 -20.30
N SER A 358 -15.98 7.69 -19.41
CA SER A 358 -17.04 7.45 -18.43
C SER A 358 -18.36 7.03 -19.08
N LYS A 359 -18.61 7.45 -20.34
CA LYS A 359 -19.73 6.97 -21.15
C LYS A 359 -19.53 5.52 -21.60
N ASP A 360 -18.37 5.17 -22.15
CA ASP A 360 -18.07 3.80 -22.63
C ASP A 360 -18.13 2.77 -21.50
N LEU A 361 -17.72 3.18 -20.30
CA LEU A 361 -17.77 2.35 -19.09
C LEU A 361 -19.18 1.90 -18.70
N LEU A 362 -20.25 2.56 -19.18
CA LEU A 362 -21.64 2.14 -18.93
C LEU A 362 -21.99 0.86 -19.70
N GLU A 363 -21.41 0.68 -20.89
CA GLU A 363 -21.73 -0.39 -21.83
C GLU A 363 -20.73 -1.55 -21.79
N LEU A 364 -19.55 -1.32 -21.21
CA LEU A 364 -18.51 -2.35 -21.07
C LEU A 364 -19.07 -3.63 -20.39
N ALA A 365 -18.44 -4.79 -20.55
CA ALA A 365 -18.87 -5.98 -19.81
C ALA A 365 -18.35 -5.94 -18.35
N ASP A 366 -18.97 -6.72 -17.47
CA ASP A 366 -18.42 -6.90 -16.12
C ASP A 366 -17.10 -7.70 -16.19
N CYS A 367 -16.17 -7.42 -15.28
CA CYS A 367 -14.82 -7.99 -15.25
C CYS A 367 -13.95 -7.68 -16.49
N SER A 368 -14.39 -6.82 -17.40
CA SER A 368 -13.55 -6.32 -18.49
C SER A 368 -12.40 -5.47 -17.96
N VAL A 369 -11.27 -5.53 -18.66
CA VAL A 369 -10.08 -4.73 -18.38
C VAL A 369 -10.04 -3.53 -19.32
N CYS A 370 -9.82 -2.33 -18.79
CA CYS A 370 -9.76 -1.10 -19.56
C CYS A 370 -8.72 -0.12 -18.99
N ASP A 371 -8.37 0.89 -19.78
CA ASP A 371 -7.58 2.04 -19.36
C ASP A 371 -8.49 3.26 -19.20
N VAL A 372 -8.18 4.14 -18.27
CA VAL A 372 -8.92 5.40 -18.08
C VAL A 372 -7.98 6.55 -17.88
N ILE A 373 -8.40 7.73 -18.34
CA ILE A 373 -7.79 9.02 -18.04
C ILE A 373 -8.86 9.91 -17.44
N GLY A 374 -8.50 10.73 -16.45
CA GLY A 374 -9.44 11.70 -15.92
C GLY A 374 -8.79 12.71 -14.98
N LEU A 375 -9.47 13.83 -14.80
CA LEU A 375 -9.15 14.85 -13.82
C LEU A 375 -9.60 14.38 -12.44
N LEU A 376 -8.65 14.28 -11.51
CA LEU A 376 -8.92 13.84 -10.15
C LEU A 376 -9.66 14.94 -9.38
N THR A 377 -10.90 14.66 -8.94
CA THR A 377 -11.72 15.60 -8.15
C THR A 377 -11.97 15.14 -6.73
N PHE A 378 -11.76 13.86 -6.42
CA PHE A 378 -11.75 13.39 -5.04
C PHE A 378 -10.71 12.30 -4.81
N THR A 379 -9.92 12.48 -3.74
CA THR A 379 -9.01 11.46 -3.21
C THR A 379 -9.41 11.09 -1.80
N GLY A 380 -9.83 9.85 -1.59
CA GLY A 380 -10.10 9.31 -0.26
C GLY A 380 -8.82 9.11 0.56
N ARG A 381 -8.99 9.08 1.89
CA ARG A 381 -7.92 8.63 2.80
C ARG A 381 -7.50 7.19 2.45
N SER A 382 -6.25 6.83 2.74
CA SER A 382 -5.85 5.43 2.66
C SER A 382 -6.64 4.60 3.68
N GLU A 383 -7.10 3.43 3.25
CA GLU A 383 -7.80 2.46 4.06
C GLU A 383 -7.18 1.09 3.83
N ARG A 384 -7.37 0.17 4.77
CA ARG A 384 -6.88 -1.21 4.66
C ARG A 384 -8.02 -2.19 4.82
N VAL A 385 -7.96 -3.31 4.11
CA VAL A 385 -8.93 -4.40 4.25
C VAL A 385 -8.20 -5.72 4.28
N ARG A 386 -8.66 -6.66 5.11
CA ARG A 386 -8.11 -8.01 5.13
C ARG A 386 -8.46 -8.74 3.84
N SER A 387 -7.50 -9.48 3.29
CA SER A 387 -7.76 -10.37 2.16
C SER A 387 -8.81 -11.41 2.56
N ARG A 388 -9.71 -11.74 1.62
CA ARG A 388 -10.71 -12.80 1.76
C ARG A 388 -10.11 -14.21 1.57
N ASP A 389 -8.84 -14.29 1.17
CA ASP A 389 -8.14 -15.56 0.97
C ASP A 389 -8.04 -16.34 2.29
N SER A 390 -7.92 -17.67 2.22
CA SER A 390 -8.00 -18.62 3.34
C SER A 390 -7.03 -18.39 4.51
N ARG A 391 -6.08 -17.45 4.38
CA ARG A 391 -5.20 -17.01 5.48
C ARG A 391 -5.66 -15.76 6.23
N GLY A 392 -6.62 -14.97 5.71
CA GLY A 392 -7.30 -13.85 6.41
C GLY A 392 -6.43 -12.77 7.08
N ALA A 393 -5.11 -12.86 7.01
CA ALA A 393 -4.16 -12.09 7.81
C ALA A 393 -3.54 -10.92 7.05
N GLU A 394 -3.49 -10.99 5.71
CA GLU A 394 -2.86 -9.95 4.90
C GLU A 394 -3.78 -8.74 4.74
N LEU A 395 -3.30 -7.57 5.18
CA LEU A 395 -3.97 -6.29 4.97
C LEU A 395 -3.54 -5.69 3.63
N ARG A 396 -4.53 -5.37 2.79
CA ARG A 396 -4.33 -4.67 1.52
C ARG A 396 -4.77 -3.22 1.66
N GLU A 397 -3.84 -2.32 1.37
CA GLU A 397 -4.09 -0.88 1.37
C GLU A 397 -4.74 -0.43 0.06
N TYR A 398 -5.72 0.47 0.16
CA TYR A 398 -6.41 1.07 -0.96
C TYR A 398 -6.91 2.47 -0.64
N ARG A 399 -7.28 3.22 -1.67
CA ARG A 399 -8.03 4.48 -1.54
C ARG A 399 -9.05 4.63 -2.65
N TRP A 400 -10.08 5.42 -2.40
CA TRP A 400 -11.08 5.75 -3.41
C TRP A 400 -10.67 6.99 -4.19
N LEU A 401 -10.82 6.95 -5.51
CA LEU A 401 -10.64 8.08 -6.39
C LEU A 401 -11.95 8.37 -7.14
N ARG A 402 -12.16 9.65 -7.44
CA ARG A 402 -13.20 10.12 -8.35
C ARG A 402 -12.53 10.88 -9.49
N LEU A 403 -12.70 10.40 -10.71
CA LEU A 403 -12.17 11.05 -11.91
C LEU A 403 -13.33 11.60 -12.76
N GLU A 404 -13.10 12.77 -13.37
CA GLU A 404 -13.97 13.39 -14.36
C GLU A 404 -13.25 13.43 -15.71
N ASP A 405 -13.95 13.10 -16.80
CA ASP A 405 -13.38 13.05 -18.15
C ASP A 405 -14.18 13.85 -19.19
N GLY A 406 -15.26 14.51 -18.75
CA GLY A 406 -16.12 15.32 -19.60
C GLY A 406 -17.10 14.55 -20.51
N SER A 407 -16.98 13.22 -20.62
CA SER A 407 -17.83 12.43 -21.54
C SER A 407 -19.22 12.14 -20.96
N SER A 408 -19.38 12.21 -19.64
CA SER A 408 -20.67 12.09 -18.96
C SER A 408 -20.70 12.86 -17.64
N SER A 409 -21.90 13.05 -17.07
CA SER A 409 -22.07 13.65 -15.74
C SER A 409 -21.77 12.68 -14.60
N LYS A 410 -21.55 11.39 -14.89
CA LYS A 410 -21.23 10.38 -13.88
C LYS A 410 -19.71 10.26 -13.78
N PRO A 411 -19.12 10.44 -12.59
CA PRO A 411 -17.69 10.30 -12.45
C PRO A 411 -17.24 8.84 -12.53
N ILE A 412 -15.98 8.65 -12.91
CA ILE A 412 -15.32 7.34 -12.87
C ILE A 412 -14.88 7.09 -11.42
N MET A 413 -15.47 6.07 -10.80
CA MET A 413 -15.13 5.65 -9.43
C MET A 413 -14.05 4.57 -9.48
N VAL A 414 -12.89 4.83 -8.87
CA VAL A 414 -11.77 3.87 -8.81
C VAL A 414 -11.48 3.50 -7.36
N LYS A 415 -11.53 2.21 -7.04
CA LYS A 415 -10.99 1.65 -5.81
C LYS A 415 -9.55 1.21 -6.06
N LEU A 416 -8.62 2.13 -5.86
CA LEU A 416 -7.22 1.92 -6.19
C LEU A 416 -6.49 1.27 -5.00
N PHE A 417 -6.11 0.01 -5.13
CA PHE A 417 -5.17 -0.67 -4.23
C PHE A 417 -3.73 -0.25 -4.51
N SER A 418 -2.83 -0.42 -3.54
CA SER A 418 -1.38 -0.22 -3.75
C SER A 418 -0.89 -0.93 -5.02
N THR A 419 -0.11 -0.20 -5.82
CA THR A 419 0.43 -0.64 -7.12
C THR A 419 1.94 -0.83 -7.05
N SER A 420 2.60 -0.98 -8.21
CA SER A 420 4.05 -0.98 -8.32
C SER A 420 4.72 0.38 -8.11
N GLN A 421 3.94 1.45 -7.86
CA GLN A 421 4.38 2.84 -7.91
C GLN A 421 3.98 3.60 -6.62
N PRO A 422 4.64 3.34 -5.48
CA PRO A 422 4.30 3.97 -4.20
C PRO A 422 4.37 5.51 -4.25
N GLU A 423 5.27 6.08 -5.06
CA GLU A 423 5.42 7.54 -5.23
C GLU A 423 4.19 8.14 -5.91
N ALA A 424 3.63 7.46 -6.92
CA ALA A 424 2.41 7.90 -7.57
C ALA A 424 1.26 7.94 -6.57
N HIS A 425 1.14 6.92 -5.72
CA HIS A 425 0.10 6.86 -4.68
C HIS A 425 0.14 8.02 -3.68
N LEU A 426 1.34 8.53 -3.37
CA LEU A 426 1.54 9.67 -2.48
C LEU A 426 1.16 11.00 -3.12
N LYS A 427 1.24 11.12 -4.45
CA LYS A 427 0.97 12.35 -5.22
C LYS A 427 -0.45 12.45 -5.78
N LEU A 428 -1.36 11.54 -5.44
CA LEU A 428 -2.75 11.58 -5.89
C LEU A 428 -3.53 12.70 -5.18
N HIS A 429 -3.49 13.91 -5.73
CA HIS A 429 -4.23 15.06 -5.22
C HIS A 429 -5.23 15.57 -6.26
N PRO A 430 -6.34 16.22 -5.83
CA PRO A 430 -7.24 16.86 -6.77
C PRO A 430 -6.51 17.87 -7.66
N LEU A 431 -7.07 18.09 -8.86
CA LEU A 431 -6.47 18.81 -10.00
C LEU A 431 -5.40 18.05 -10.79
N SER A 432 -4.87 16.94 -10.27
CA SER A 432 -3.97 16.10 -11.07
C SER A 432 -4.74 15.38 -12.18
N VAL A 433 -4.16 15.32 -13.37
CA VAL A 433 -4.61 14.36 -14.39
C VAL A 433 -4.04 13.01 -14.03
N VAL A 434 -4.89 11.99 -14.01
CA VAL A 434 -4.53 10.63 -13.64
C VAL A 434 -4.87 9.69 -14.78
N VAL A 435 -3.89 8.90 -15.19
CA VAL A 435 -4.06 7.77 -16.09
C VAL A 435 -3.89 6.49 -15.27
N CYS A 436 -4.92 5.64 -15.28
CA CYS A 436 -4.85 4.31 -14.69
C CYS A 436 -5.01 3.28 -15.80
N THR A 437 -4.03 2.39 -15.94
CA THR A 437 -4.07 1.34 -16.95
C THR A 437 -4.50 0.00 -16.37
N ARG A 438 -5.08 -0.85 -17.21
CA ARG A 438 -5.48 -2.23 -16.93
C ARG A 438 -6.32 -2.35 -15.66
N LEU A 439 -7.29 -1.45 -15.47
CA LEU A 439 -8.27 -1.57 -14.40
C LEU A 439 -9.36 -2.56 -14.79
N THR A 440 -9.85 -3.32 -13.82
CA THR A 440 -10.99 -4.22 -13.99
C THR A 440 -12.28 -3.53 -13.57
N ARG A 441 -13.30 -3.56 -14.42
CA ARG A 441 -14.64 -3.09 -14.07
C ARG A 441 -15.37 -4.10 -13.20
N ILE A 442 -15.91 -3.65 -12.07
CA ILE A 442 -16.71 -4.45 -11.16
C ILE A 442 -18.11 -3.87 -11.07
N ARG A 443 -19.11 -4.66 -11.46
CA ARG A 443 -20.52 -4.35 -11.29
C ARG A 443 -20.92 -4.53 -9.82
N CYS A 444 -21.75 -3.62 -9.35
CA CYS A 444 -22.45 -3.75 -8.07
C CYS A 444 -23.93 -3.43 -8.24
N ASP A 445 -24.76 -3.80 -7.27
CA ASP A 445 -26.22 -3.64 -7.34
C ASP A 445 -26.65 -2.19 -7.62
N ARG A 446 -25.80 -1.21 -7.23
CA ARG A 446 -26.05 0.23 -7.35
C ARG A 446 -25.12 0.94 -8.33
N GLY A 447 -24.51 0.22 -9.27
CA GLY A 447 -23.66 0.81 -10.32
C GLY A 447 -22.45 -0.05 -10.66
N PHE A 448 -21.29 0.59 -10.76
CA PHE A 448 -20.01 -0.09 -10.92
C PHE A 448 -18.88 0.75 -10.32
N TYR A 449 -17.70 0.16 -10.24
CA TYR A 449 -16.46 0.84 -9.98
C TYR A 449 -15.32 0.11 -10.68
N LEU A 450 -14.18 0.78 -10.81
CA LEU A 450 -12.95 0.18 -11.33
C LEU A 450 -12.03 -0.21 -10.18
N THR A 451 -11.31 -1.31 -10.32
CA THR A 451 -10.31 -1.77 -9.33
C THR A 451 -9.10 -2.32 -10.05
N ASN A 452 -7.98 -2.45 -9.35
CA ASN A 452 -6.74 -2.92 -9.93
C ASN A 452 -6.85 -4.34 -10.52
N SER A 453 -6.13 -4.58 -11.62
CA SER A 453 -5.63 -5.91 -11.98
C SER A 453 -4.24 -6.13 -11.39
N ALA A 454 -3.64 -7.30 -11.63
CA ALA A 454 -2.26 -7.57 -11.21
C ALA A 454 -1.22 -6.63 -11.85
N PHE A 455 -1.57 -6.00 -12.98
CA PHE A 455 -0.68 -5.22 -13.85
C PHE A 455 -1.04 -3.73 -13.93
N THR A 456 -1.97 -3.26 -13.08
CA THR A 456 -2.38 -1.84 -13.07
C THR A 456 -1.18 -0.93 -12.83
N GLN A 457 -1.00 0.06 -13.70
CA GLN A 457 -0.09 1.18 -13.52
C GLN A 457 -0.88 2.48 -13.34
N VAL A 458 -0.28 3.43 -12.64
CA VAL A 458 -0.85 4.75 -12.36
C VAL A 458 0.16 5.81 -12.74
N TYR A 459 -0.27 6.75 -13.58
CA TYR A 459 0.52 7.92 -13.95
C TYR A 459 -0.28 9.14 -13.55
N CYS A 460 0.38 10.12 -12.94
CA CYS A 460 -0.26 11.37 -12.57
C CYS A 460 0.67 12.54 -12.88
N THR A 461 0.08 13.70 -13.11
CA THR A 461 0.85 14.91 -13.40
C THR A 461 1.74 15.33 -12.24
N GLY A 462 2.85 15.99 -12.56
CA GLY A 462 3.91 16.35 -11.60
C GLY A 462 4.89 15.22 -11.29
N LEU A 463 4.91 14.17 -12.13
CA LEU A 463 5.91 13.11 -12.12
C LEU A 463 6.74 13.02 -13.41
N GLY A 464 6.39 13.79 -14.46
CA GLY A 464 7.08 13.75 -15.75
C GLY A 464 6.87 12.43 -16.49
N HIS A 465 5.81 11.69 -16.15
CA HIS A 465 5.53 10.40 -16.76
C HIS A 465 4.82 10.57 -18.10
N HIS A 466 3.93 11.57 -18.22
CA HIS A 466 3.02 11.65 -19.36
C HIS A 466 3.74 11.99 -20.67
N SER A 467 4.81 12.79 -20.63
CA SER A 467 5.60 13.19 -21.82
C SER A 467 6.24 11.99 -22.51
N GLN A 468 6.64 10.97 -21.76
CA GLN A 468 7.34 9.78 -22.27
C GLN A 468 6.38 8.66 -22.75
N MET A 469 5.07 8.81 -22.57
CA MET A 469 4.13 7.70 -22.75
C MET A 469 3.43 7.75 -24.11
N SER A 470 3.42 6.62 -24.82
CA SER A 470 2.84 6.52 -26.16
C SER A 470 1.32 6.71 -26.20
N TYR A 471 0.62 6.52 -25.07
CA TYR A 471 -0.83 6.75 -25.00
C TYR A 471 -1.25 8.20 -25.28
N ARG A 472 -0.33 9.18 -25.23
CA ARG A 472 -0.63 10.58 -25.58
C ARG A 472 -1.20 10.73 -27.00
N ARG A 473 -0.84 9.80 -27.90
CA ARG A 473 -1.33 9.75 -29.28
C ARG A 473 -2.75 9.17 -29.41
N SER A 474 -3.31 8.60 -28.33
CA SER A 474 -4.64 7.99 -28.33
C SER A 474 -5.75 9.02 -28.60
N PRO A 475 -6.74 8.72 -29.47
CA PRO A 475 -7.87 9.61 -29.72
C PRO A 475 -8.66 9.95 -28.45
N GLN A 476 -8.86 8.97 -27.55
CA GLN A 476 -9.58 9.18 -26.29
C GLN A 476 -8.82 10.13 -25.35
N VAL A 477 -7.49 10.04 -25.32
CA VAL A 477 -6.65 10.96 -24.54
C VAL A 477 -6.71 12.36 -25.13
N LYS A 478 -6.65 12.51 -26.46
CA LYS A 478 -6.81 13.81 -27.13
C LYS A 478 -8.17 14.47 -26.83
N LEU A 479 -9.26 13.70 -26.87
CA LEU A 479 -10.61 14.19 -26.52
C LEU A 479 -10.68 14.65 -25.07
N PHE A 480 -10.08 13.89 -24.14
CA PHE A 480 -9.98 14.28 -22.74
C PHE A 480 -9.21 15.59 -22.57
N LEU A 481 -8.05 15.74 -23.22
CA LEU A 481 -7.22 16.94 -23.12
C LEU A 481 -7.94 18.18 -23.69
N GLN A 482 -8.69 18.02 -24.77
CA GLN A 482 -9.54 19.09 -25.30
C GLN A 482 -10.61 19.52 -24.29
N TRP A 483 -11.26 18.56 -23.63
CA TRP A 483 -12.21 18.86 -22.55
C TRP A 483 -11.52 19.53 -21.35
N LEU A 484 -10.35 19.06 -20.95
CA LEU A 484 -9.58 19.60 -19.84
C LEU A 484 -9.25 21.08 -20.05
N GLY A 485 -8.87 21.47 -21.28
CA GLY A 485 -8.62 22.86 -21.66
C GLY A 485 -9.83 23.79 -21.54
N SER A 486 -11.05 23.25 -21.43
CA SER A 486 -12.28 24.03 -21.16
C SER A 486 -12.58 24.23 -19.66
N GLN A 487 -11.82 23.58 -18.77
CA GLN A 487 -12.06 23.65 -17.32
C GLN A 487 -11.34 24.84 -16.69
N GLU A 488 -11.94 25.40 -15.64
CA GLU A 488 -11.32 26.46 -14.83
C GLU A 488 -10.87 25.92 -13.47
N ASP A 489 -9.62 26.19 -13.09
CA ASP A 489 -9.01 25.78 -11.82
C ASP A 489 -9.90 26.10 -10.61
N ALA A 490 -10.43 27.33 -10.55
CA ALA A 490 -11.27 27.77 -9.45
C ALA A 490 -12.56 26.95 -9.31
N GLN A 491 -13.17 26.56 -10.44
CA GLN A 491 -14.40 25.77 -10.43
C GLN A 491 -14.12 24.32 -9.99
N VAL A 492 -13.02 23.73 -10.45
CA VAL A 492 -12.62 22.38 -10.04
C VAL A 492 -12.25 22.36 -8.56
N LEU A 493 -11.45 23.33 -8.09
CA LEU A 493 -11.09 23.48 -6.68
C LEU A 493 -12.31 23.64 -5.77
N SER A 494 -13.33 24.39 -6.20
CA SER A 494 -14.54 24.60 -5.40
C SER A 494 -15.32 23.32 -5.08
N ARG A 495 -15.15 22.27 -5.91
CA ARG A 495 -15.82 20.96 -5.75
C ARG A 495 -14.85 19.82 -5.39
N ALA A 496 -13.55 20.10 -5.34
CA ALA A 496 -12.53 19.12 -5.00
C ALA A 496 -12.61 18.71 -3.53
N LEU A 497 -12.40 17.42 -3.25
CA LEU A 497 -12.48 16.87 -1.89
C LEU A 497 -11.29 15.94 -1.61
N ILE A 498 -10.76 15.98 -0.38
CA ILE A 498 -9.66 15.12 0.07
C ILE A 498 -10.04 14.48 1.41
N GLY A 499 -9.69 13.21 1.58
CA GLY A 499 -9.85 12.49 2.83
C GLY A 499 -11.30 12.06 3.08
N GLY A 500 -11.73 12.21 4.34
CA GLY A 500 -13.07 11.82 4.78
C GLY A 500 -13.34 10.31 4.76
N PHE A 501 -14.55 9.94 5.18
CA PHE A 501 -15.04 8.56 5.19
C PHE A 501 -15.94 8.34 3.98
N PHE A 502 -15.34 7.92 2.87
CA PHE A 502 -16.08 7.65 1.64
C PHE A 502 -16.50 6.18 1.54
N ILE A 503 -17.72 5.94 1.06
CA ILE A 503 -18.28 4.60 0.90
C ILE A 503 -18.91 4.49 -0.49
N HIS A 504 -18.41 3.55 -1.28
CA HIS A 504 -18.99 3.16 -2.56
C HIS A 504 -18.91 1.64 -2.75
N PRO A 505 -19.98 0.98 -3.25
CA PRO A 505 -21.33 1.53 -3.40
C PRO A 505 -21.92 1.98 -2.06
N PRO A 506 -22.94 2.87 -2.05
CA PRO A 506 -23.59 3.29 -0.81
C PRO A 506 -24.09 2.10 0.01
N PRO A 507 -24.00 2.15 1.35
CA PRO A 507 -24.45 1.06 2.19
C PRO A 507 -25.96 0.81 2.04
N PRO A 508 -26.44 -0.40 2.32
CA PRO A 508 -27.87 -0.69 2.31
C PRO A 508 -28.61 0.21 3.29
N VAL A 509 -29.79 0.67 2.88
CA VAL A 509 -30.61 1.65 3.61
C VAL A 509 -31.49 1.02 4.68
N SER A 510 -31.50 -0.31 4.79
CA SER A 510 -32.25 -1.05 5.80
C SER A 510 -31.54 -2.35 6.18
N LEU A 511 -31.83 -2.86 7.38
CA LEU A 511 -31.34 -4.16 7.83
C LEU A 511 -31.82 -5.29 6.92
N GLU A 512 -33.06 -5.20 6.41
CA GLU A 512 -33.62 -6.18 5.47
C GLU A 512 -32.80 -6.23 4.17
N THR A 513 -32.49 -5.07 3.58
CA THR A 513 -31.65 -4.98 2.37
C THR A 513 -30.26 -5.55 2.64
N TYR A 514 -29.65 -5.20 3.78
CA TYR A 514 -28.35 -5.73 4.19
C TYR A 514 -28.35 -7.26 4.35
N MET A 515 -29.37 -7.81 5.03
CA MET A 515 -29.49 -9.25 5.27
C MET A 515 -29.72 -10.03 3.97
N LYS A 516 -30.48 -9.46 3.03
CA LYS A 516 -30.71 -10.05 1.70
C LYS A 516 -29.42 -10.15 0.88
N GLU A 517 -28.56 -9.12 0.95
CA GLU A 517 -27.26 -9.09 0.27
C GLU A 517 -26.24 -10.08 0.87
N ARG A 518 -26.37 -10.42 2.16
CA ARG A 518 -25.37 -11.19 2.92
C ARG A 518 -25.60 -12.71 3.01
N ARG A 519 -26.64 -13.27 2.36
CA ARG A 519 -26.94 -14.73 2.26
C ARG A 519 -26.57 -15.59 3.50
N GLY A 520 -26.78 -15.08 4.72
CA GLY A 520 -26.52 -15.83 5.96
C GLY A 520 -25.08 -15.87 6.49
N GLU A 521 -24.15 -15.07 5.97
CA GLU A 521 -22.73 -15.09 6.37
C GLU A 521 -22.41 -14.48 7.75
N MET A 522 -23.33 -13.74 8.39
CA MET A 522 -23.05 -12.99 9.62
C MET A 522 -24.06 -13.32 10.71
N GLY A 523 -23.58 -13.82 11.84
CA GLY A 523 -24.36 -13.94 13.08
C GLY A 523 -24.44 -12.61 13.84
N PHE A 524 -25.40 -12.51 14.77
CA PHE A 524 -25.45 -11.38 15.71
C PHE A 524 -24.23 -11.41 16.63
N LEU A 525 -23.55 -10.28 16.79
CA LEU A 525 -22.47 -10.12 17.77
C LEU A 525 -23.04 -9.61 19.09
N GLN A 526 -22.68 -10.26 20.20
CA GLN A 526 -22.91 -9.70 21.54
C GLN A 526 -21.98 -8.52 21.80
N GLY A 527 -22.30 -7.65 22.77
CA GLY A 527 -21.48 -6.47 23.09
C GLY A 527 -20.00 -6.77 23.37
N ALA A 528 -19.72 -7.85 24.12
CA ALA A 528 -18.35 -8.30 24.38
C ALA A 528 -17.64 -8.79 23.10
N GLU A 529 -18.37 -9.36 22.15
CA GLU A 529 -17.81 -9.81 20.87
C GLU A 529 -17.50 -8.62 19.96
N LEU A 530 -18.39 -7.64 19.90
CA LEU A 530 -18.14 -6.37 19.23
C LEU A 530 -16.91 -5.67 19.79
N GLN A 531 -16.76 -5.62 21.12
CA GLN A 531 -15.58 -5.05 21.76
C GLN A 531 -14.30 -5.78 21.31
N ARG A 532 -14.28 -7.12 21.34
CA ARG A 532 -13.13 -7.91 20.87
C ARG A 532 -12.81 -7.65 19.40
N GLU A 533 -13.81 -7.52 18.54
CA GLU A 533 -13.60 -7.20 17.12
C GLU A 533 -13.04 -5.79 16.92
N LEU A 534 -13.52 -4.80 17.69
CA LEU A 534 -12.98 -3.43 17.65
C LEU A 534 -11.53 -3.36 18.16
N GLU A 535 -11.20 -4.08 19.23
CA GLU A 535 -9.85 -4.17 19.80
C GLU A 535 -8.85 -4.84 18.86
N ARG A 536 -9.32 -5.67 17.93
CA ARG A 536 -8.50 -6.36 16.93
C ARG A 536 -8.12 -5.50 15.75
N LEU A 537 -8.83 -4.39 15.51
CA LEU A 537 -8.62 -3.54 14.33
C LEU A 537 -7.24 -2.87 14.38
N CYS A 538 -6.56 -2.93 13.24
CA CYS A 538 -5.32 -2.22 13.03
C CYS A 538 -5.58 -0.81 12.45
N TYR A 539 -4.56 0.05 12.43
CA TYR A 539 -4.63 1.41 11.91
C TYR A 539 -5.21 1.45 10.49
N ARG A 540 -6.17 2.34 10.21
CA ARG A 540 -6.85 2.45 8.91
C ARG A 540 -7.53 1.15 8.42
N GLU A 541 -7.63 0.10 9.23
CA GLU A 541 -8.38 -1.11 8.88
C GLU A 541 -9.87 -0.78 8.81
N ARG A 542 -10.48 -1.08 7.67
CA ARG A 542 -11.91 -0.93 7.45
C ARG A 542 -12.61 -2.22 7.80
N HIS A 543 -13.51 -2.11 8.76
CA HIS A 543 -14.50 -3.11 9.08
C HIS A 543 -15.89 -2.47 9.10
N SER A 544 -16.94 -3.24 8.82
CA SER A 544 -18.30 -2.71 8.70
C SER A 544 -19.26 -3.55 9.53
N PHE A 545 -19.88 -2.90 10.51
CA PHE A 545 -20.88 -3.49 11.38
C PHE A 545 -22.26 -2.89 11.08
N CYS A 546 -23.31 -3.70 11.17
CA CYS A 546 -24.69 -3.21 11.19
C CYS A 546 -25.19 -3.29 12.62
N ILE A 547 -25.62 -2.16 13.17
CA ILE A 547 -26.06 -2.06 14.56
C ILE A 547 -27.57 -1.79 14.55
N GLN A 548 -28.34 -2.69 15.17
CA GLN A 548 -29.73 -2.43 15.52
C GLN A 548 -29.77 -1.93 16.96
N ALA A 549 -30.15 -0.68 17.16
CA ALA A 549 -30.24 -0.05 18.47
C ALA A 549 -31.47 0.87 18.56
N THR A 550 -32.00 1.03 19.77
CA THR A 550 -33.01 2.05 20.06
C THR A 550 -32.30 3.30 20.56
N VAL A 551 -32.46 4.43 19.87
CA VAL A 551 -31.93 5.71 20.34
C VAL A 551 -32.77 6.16 21.53
N THR A 552 -32.20 6.08 22.73
CA THR A 552 -32.88 6.46 23.98
C THR A 552 -32.64 7.92 24.37
N MET A 553 -31.52 8.51 23.95
CA MET A 553 -31.15 9.89 24.23
C MET A 553 -30.13 10.39 23.19
N VAL A 554 -30.14 11.71 22.92
CA VAL A 554 -29.11 12.39 22.12
C VAL A 554 -28.50 13.49 22.99
N THR A 555 -27.18 13.46 23.18
CA THR A 555 -26.44 14.47 23.95
C THR A 555 -25.45 15.19 23.05
N TYR A 556 -25.30 16.50 23.25
CA TYR A 556 -24.30 17.31 22.55
C TYR A 556 -23.10 17.54 23.47
N SER A 557 -21.92 17.10 23.04
CA SER A 557 -20.64 17.41 23.68
C SER A 557 -19.77 18.25 22.75
N LEU A 558 -18.89 19.05 23.34
CA LEU A 558 -17.77 19.61 22.58
C LEU A 558 -16.77 18.48 22.31
N ARG A 559 -16.23 18.43 21.09
CA ARG A 559 -15.16 17.49 20.72
C ARG A 559 -13.99 17.61 21.71
N GLY A 560 -13.55 16.50 22.28
CA GLY A 560 -12.53 16.44 23.35
C GLY A 560 -13.07 16.59 24.78
N LYS A 561 -14.40 16.62 24.99
CA LYS A 561 -15.07 16.64 26.31
C LYS A 561 -16.13 15.53 26.44
N GLU A 562 -16.01 14.47 25.65
CA GLU A 562 -16.98 13.37 25.57
C GLU A 562 -17.15 12.64 26.91
N ASP A 563 -16.06 12.48 27.67
CA ASP A 563 -16.07 11.81 28.98
C ASP A 563 -16.99 12.51 30.00
N ARG A 564 -17.20 13.83 29.85
CA ARG A 564 -18.10 14.59 30.73
C ARG A 564 -19.58 14.34 30.48
N CYS A 565 -19.94 13.64 29.40
CA CYS A 565 -21.33 13.28 29.12
C CYS A 565 -21.68 11.87 29.62
N LEU A 566 -20.69 11.05 30.00
CA LEU A 566 -20.85 9.65 30.42
C LEU A 566 -21.18 9.46 31.92
N PHE A 567 -21.24 10.54 32.70
CA PHE A 567 -21.49 10.50 34.16
C PHE A 567 -22.80 9.81 34.60
N TRP A 568 -23.71 9.51 33.68
CA TRP A 568 -25.00 8.88 34.01
C TRP A 568 -24.94 7.36 34.15
N MET A 569 -23.90 6.68 33.64
CA MET A 569 -23.77 5.23 33.78
C MET A 569 -23.32 4.78 35.18
N ASP A 570 -22.66 5.65 35.96
CA ASP A 570 -22.05 5.25 37.24
C ASP A 570 -23.00 5.36 38.45
N ARG A 571 -24.19 5.95 38.27
CA ARG A 571 -25.15 6.19 39.36
C ARG A 571 -26.05 5.00 39.69
N ALA A 572 -26.03 3.93 38.90
CA ALA A 572 -26.83 2.73 39.18
C ALA A 572 -26.14 1.75 40.16
N SER A 573 -24.84 1.93 40.44
CA SER A 573 -24.04 1.02 41.26
C SER A 573 -23.98 1.39 42.76
N SER A 574 -24.59 2.52 43.17
CA SER A 574 -24.39 3.09 44.52
C SER A 574 -25.66 3.30 45.35
N LEU A 575 -26.79 2.71 44.96
CA LEU A 575 -27.99 2.66 45.81
C LEU A 575 -28.17 1.27 46.41
N SER A 576 -27.53 1.09 47.57
CA SER A 576 -27.88 0.08 48.57
C SER A 576 -29.39 0.08 48.84
N SER A 577 -30.03 -1.07 48.66
CA SER A 577 -31.38 -1.33 49.16
C SER A 577 -31.33 -2.48 50.19
N PRO A 578 -32.10 -2.40 51.28
CA PRO A 578 -31.97 -3.31 52.41
C PRO A 578 -32.71 -4.64 52.16
N SER A 579 -32.14 -5.71 52.71
CA SER A 579 -32.68 -7.08 52.69
C SER A 579 -34.12 -7.18 53.21
N PRO A 580 -34.97 -8.02 52.59
CA PRO A 580 -36.09 -8.65 53.28
C PRO A 580 -35.73 -10.08 53.71
N GLN A 581 -35.87 -10.37 55.00
CA GLN A 581 -35.89 -11.73 55.54
C GLN A 581 -37.21 -12.47 55.16
N PRO A 582 -37.22 -13.82 55.16
CA PRO A 582 -38.22 -14.62 54.46
C PRO A 582 -39.36 -15.10 55.38
N PRO A 583 -40.46 -15.64 54.83
CA PRO A 583 -41.28 -16.62 55.53
C PRO A 583 -41.15 -18.04 54.93
N SER A 584 -40.80 -18.97 55.83
CA SER A 584 -41.23 -20.38 55.95
C SER A 584 -41.53 -21.23 54.69
N SER A 585 -40.74 -22.30 54.54
CA SER A 585 -41.09 -23.56 53.86
C SER A 585 -41.99 -24.44 54.76
N PRO A 586 -42.77 -25.43 54.26
CA PRO A 586 -42.26 -26.74 53.76
C PRO A 586 -43.16 -27.40 52.67
N PRO A 587 -43.01 -28.70 52.30
CA PRO A 587 -41.81 -29.36 51.76
C PRO A 587 -42.08 -30.22 50.49
N SER A 588 -40.97 -30.57 49.81
CA SER A 588 -40.69 -31.84 49.08
C SER A 588 -41.64 -32.35 47.98
N LEU A 589 -41.08 -32.61 46.79
CA LEU A 589 -40.95 -33.95 46.19
C LEU A 589 -40.25 -33.86 44.83
N ARG A 590 -39.10 -34.55 44.70
CA ARG A 590 -38.57 -35.13 43.44
C ARG A 590 -39.44 -36.38 43.11
N PRO A 591 -39.45 -37.00 41.91
CA PRO A 591 -38.32 -37.09 40.97
C PRO A 591 -38.62 -37.21 39.45
N SER A 592 -37.51 -37.14 38.69
CA SER A 592 -37.14 -37.98 37.53
C SER A 592 -37.86 -37.91 36.16
N SER A 593 -37.00 -38.17 35.17
CA SER A 593 -37.19 -38.85 33.87
C SER A 593 -37.66 -38.03 32.65
N SER A 594 -36.70 -37.74 31.78
CA SER A 594 -36.75 -37.91 30.31
C SER A 594 -37.44 -39.25 29.91
N PRO A 595 -37.93 -39.51 28.67
CA PRO A 595 -37.32 -39.03 27.41
C PRO A 595 -38.26 -38.86 26.17
N SER A 596 -37.66 -38.26 25.12
CA SER A 596 -37.72 -38.70 23.71
C SER A 596 -38.97 -38.55 22.80
N PHE A 597 -38.61 -38.27 21.53
CA PHE A 597 -39.28 -38.54 20.25
C PHE A 597 -40.27 -37.52 19.65
N SER A 598 -39.74 -36.79 18.67
CA SER A 598 -40.20 -36.39 17.31
C SER A 598 -41.40 -37.16 16.69
N PRO A 599 -41.76 -36.92 15.41
CA PRO A 599 -42.35 -35.73 14.78
C PRO A 599 -43.57 -36.09 13.87
N ALA A 600 -44.39 -35.12 13.45
CA ALA A 600 -45.21 -35.19 12.21
C ALA A 600 -45.91 -33.82 12.04
N SER A 601 -45.69 -33.06 10.95
CA SER A 601 -46.12 -33.26 9.56
C SER A 601 -47.63 -33.17 9.35
N ALA A 602 -48.07 -32.04 8.78
CA ALA A 602 -49.11 -31.89 7.75
C ALA A 602 -49.28 -30.37 7.49
N ALA A 603 -48.79 -29.81 6.40
CA ALA A 603 -49.37 -29.85 5.05
C ALA A 603 -50.82 -29.36 5.01
N SER A 604 -51.03 -28.13 4.52
CA SER A 604 -52.14 -27.84 3.60
C SER A 604 -51.92 -26.49 2.90
N THR A 605 -51.72 -26.65 1.59
CA THR A 605 -51.92 -25.72 0.48
C THR A 605 -53.20 -24.90 0.55
N SER A 606 -53.15 -23.63 0.14
CA SER A 606 -53.94 -23.09 -0.99
C SER A 606 -53.73 -21.58 -1.19
N THR A 607 -53.44 -21.22 -2.43
CA THR A 607 -53.58 -19.89 -3.06
C THR A 607 -55.00 -19.79 -3.70
N PRO A 608 -55.41 -18.74 -4.45
CA PRO A 608 -55.20 -17.28 -4.37
C PRO A 608 -56.53 -16.45 -4.56
N HIS A 609 -56.38 -15.11 -4.66
CA HIS A 609 -57.25 -14.14 -5.39
C HIS A 609 -58.42 -13.42 -4.62
N PRO A 610 -58.97 -12.27 -5.13
CA PRO A 610 -58.47 -10.92 -4.85
C PRO A 610 -59.63 -9.92 -4.57
N SER A 611 -59.36 -8.61 -4.73
CA SER A 611 -60.28 -7.49 -5.06
C SER A 611 -60.72 -6.52 -3.95
N ASP A 612 -60.28 -5.27 -4.17
CA ASP A 612 -60.96 -3.97 -4.13
C ASP A 612 -62.01 -3.65 -3.05
N HIS A 613 -61.82 -2.50 -2.37
CA HIS A 613 -62.66 -1.30 -2.56
C HIS A 613 -62.27 -0.14 -1.62
N THR A 614 -61.86 0.98 -2.24
CA THR A 614 -62.24 2.39 -1.98
C THR A 614 -62.69 2.88 -0.59
N ALA A 615 -61.98 3.88 -0.04
CA ALA A 615 -62.52 5.10 0.63
C ALA A 615 -61.38 6.10 0.93
N ARG A 616 -61.09 7.09 0.08
CA ARG A 616 -61.58 8.48 0.06
C ARG A 616 -61.57 9.24 1.42
N THR A 617 -60.80 10.34 1.40
CA THR A 617 -60.92 11.62 2.13
C THR A 617 -60.60 11.71 3.63
N LYS A 618 -59.58 12.50 4.00
CA LYS A 618 -59.76 13.93 4.38
C LYS A 618 -58.44 14.71 4.42
N ARG A 619 -58.46 15.85 3.72
CA ARG A 619 -57.55 16.99 3.79
C ARG A 619 -57.73 17.69 5.14
N MET A 620 -56.64 18.08 5.80
CA MET A 620 -56.59 19.34 6.55
C MET A 620 -55.25 20.03 6.32
N LYS A 621 -55.31 21.17 5.63
CA LYS A 621 -54.26 22.18 5.59
C LYS A 621 -54.40 23.04 6.85
N ARG A 622 -53.31 23.32 7.55
CA ARG A 622 -53.14 24.62 8.20
C ARG A 622 -51.71 25.10 8.03
N LYS A 623 -51.61 26.25 7.37
CA LYS A 623 -50.43 27.06 7.09
C LYS A 623 -50.33 28.10 8.20
N MET A 624 -49.17 28.29 8.79
CA MET A 624 -48.76 29.61 9.33
C MET A 624 -47.23 29.71 9.26
N LEU A 625 -46.79 30.78 8.60
CA LEU A 625 -45.43 31.32 8.63
C LEU A 625 -45.14 31.90 10.01
N LEU A 626 -43.88 31.82 10.44
CA LEU A 626 -43.11 32.96 10.95
C LEU A 626 -41.62 32.62 10.88
N GLN A 627 -40.86 33.54 10.28
CA GLN A 627 -39.40 33.61 10.30
C GLN A 627 -38.91 33.83 11.73
N ASP A 628 -37.77 33.25 12.09
CA ASP A 628 -36.70 34.05 12.70
C ASP A 628 -35.33 33.35 12.63
N GLU A 629 -34.32 34.22 12.70
CA GLU A 629 -32.92 34.14 12.32
C GLU A 629 -32.08 32.93 12.80
N THR A 630 -31.13 32.52 11.94
CA THR A 630 -30.01 31.64 12.33
C THR A 630 -28.70 32.43 12.43
N PRO A 631 -27.90 32.26 13.50
CA PRO A 631 -26.67 33.04 13.68
C PRO A 631 -25.54 32.47 12.82
N LYS A 632 -24.92 33.33 12.01
CA LYS A 632 -23.69 33.05 11.25
C LYS A 632 -22.54 32.76 12.21
N LYS A 633 -22.08 31.50 12.29
CA LYS A 633 -20.80 31.16 12.92
C LYS A 633 -19.64 31.53 12.00
N ARG A 634 -18.79 32.44 12.50
CA ARG A 634 -17.52 32.87 11.91
C ARG A 634 -16.61 31.66 11.61
N ARG A 635 -16.11 31.60 10.38
CA ARG A 635 -14.96 30.78 9.98
C ARG A 635 -13.66 31.50 10.39
N PRO A 636 -12.59 30.80 10.78
CA PRO A 636 -11.31 31.44 11.00
C PRO A 636 -10.75 31.92 9.65
N GLN A 637 -10.50 33.22 9.54
CA GLN A 637 -9.76 33.80 8.41
C GLN A 637 -8.27 33.52 8.63
N LEU A 638 -7.68 32.76 7.71
CA LEU A 638 -6.24 32.73 7.54
C LEU A 638 -5.86 34.08 6.89
N THR A 639 -5.12 34.92 7.62
CA THR A 639 -4.64 36.20 7.09
C THR A 639 -3.52 35.91 6.10
N VAL A 640 -3.86 35.82 4.82
CA VAL A 640 -2.88 35.81 3.72
C VAL A 640 -2.57 37.27 3.40
N LEU A 641 -1.31 37.67 3.59
CA LEU A 641 -0.79 38.95 3.10
C LEU A 641 -0.92 39.00 1.57
N PRO A 642 -1.27 40.15 0.97
CA PRO A 642 -1.58 40.22 -0.45
C PRO A 642 -0.31 40.49 -1.26
N GLU A 643 0.32 39.46 -1.80
CA GLU A 643 1.29 39.63 -2.89
C GLU A 643 1.06 38.61 -4.03
N ASP A 644 0.93 39.22 -5.22
CA ASP A 644 0.84 38.72 -6.59
C ASP A 644 -0.35 37.89 -7.10
N LYS A 645 -1.06 38.51 -8.05
CA LYS A 645 -2.07 37.95 -8.96
C LYS A 645 -1.45 37.01 -10.00
N ASN A 646 -0.66 36.02 -9.58
CA ASN A 646 -0.45 34.85 -10.42
C ASN A 646 -1.66 33.93 -10.24
N LYS A 647 -2.58 33.96 -11.21
CA LYS A 647 -3.51 32.83 -11.39
C LYS A 647 -2.64 31.58 -11.45
N THR A 648 -2.68 30.73 -10.44
CA THR A 648 -2.02 29.43 -10.47
C THR A 648 -2.70 28.66 -11.60
N VAL A 649 -2.01 28.48 -12.74
CA VAL A 649 -2.59 27.83 -13.92
C VAL A 649 -2.25 26.34 -13.86
N ILE A 650 -2.72 25.68 -12.80
CA ILE A 650 -2.35 24.29 -12.45
C ILE A 650 -2.83 23.34 -13.55
N LEU A 651 -4.04 23.54 -14.07
CA LEU A 651 -4.60 22.68 -15.13
C LEU A 651 -3.87 22.89 -16.47
N PHE A 652 -3.39 24.10 -16.74
CA PHE A 652 -2.57 24.37 -17.93
C PHE A 652 -1.21 23.70 -17.81
N GLU A 653 -0.50 23.88 -16.70
CA GLU A 653 0.78 23.19 -16.44
C GLU A 653 0.64 21.66 -16.51
N THR A 654 -0.44 21.14 -15.93
CA THR A 654 -0.84 19.72 -16.01
C THR A 654 -1.04 19.26 -17.46
N SER A 655 -1.63 20.09 -18.32
CA SER A 655 -1.85 19.79 -19.73
C SER A 655 -0.55 19.87 -20.54
N MET A 656 0.37 20.76 -20.17
CA MET A 656 1.67 20.92 -20.81
C MET A 656 2.56 19.68 -20.66
N GLU A 657 2.39 18.86 -19.61
CA GLU A 657 3.13 17.58 -19.47
C GLU A 657 2.84 16.59 -20.62
N PHE A 658 1.76 16.79 -21.37
CA PHE A 658 1.43 15.99 -22.55
C PHE A 658 2.03 16.57 -23.84
N LEU A 659 2.57 17.80 -23.78
CA LEU A 659 3.12 18.59 -24.88
C LEU A 659 4.64 18.74 -24.72
N GLU A 660 5.39 17.64 -24.80
CA GLU A 660 6.85 17.68 -24.97
C GLU A 660 7.29 16.55 -25.91
N SER A 661 7.98 16.89 -27.00
CA SER A 661 8.84 15.99 -27.77
C SER A 661 10.18 16.70 -27.97
N PRO A 662 11.33 16.08 -27.66
CA PRO A 662 12.63 16.49 -28.21
C PRO A 662 12.94 15.77 -29.54
N ALA A 663 11.93 15.46 -30.37
CA ALA A 663 12.13 14.66 -31.58
C ALA A 663 11.07 14.84 -32.68
N ASP A 664 10.31 15.95 -32.67
CA ASP A 664 9.35 16.27 -33.74
C ASP A 664 9.85 17.54 -34.50
N GLU A 665 11.14 17.61 -34.82
CA GLU A 665 11.71 18.66 -35.71
C GLU A 665 11.87 18.20 -37.17
N ASP A 666 11.58 16.94 -37.50
CA ASP A 666 11.71 16.43 -38.87
C ASP A 666 10.35 15.97 -39.41
N ASP A 667 9.43 16.91 -39.66
CA ASP A 667 8.24 16.71 -40.53
C ASP A 667 7.59 18.08 -40.80
N ASP A 668 8.35 19.03 -41.34
CA ASP A 668 7.82 20.24 -41.99
C ASP A 668 8.88 20.74 -43.00
N ASP A 669 8.89 20.15 -44.19
CA ASP A 669 9.32 20.80 -45.44
C ASP A 669 8.96 19.89 -46.63
N ASP A 670 7.66 19.79 -46.90
CA ASP A 670 7.13 19.34 -48.19
C ASP A 670 5.93 20.22 -48.51
N ASP A 671 6.17 21.43 -49.02
CA ASP A 671 5.20 22.14 -49.84
C ASP A 671 5.91 22.72 -51.08
N TYR A 672 5.56 22.08 -52.20
CA TYR A 672 5.57 22.50 -53.58
C TYR A 672 5.68 24.01 -53.85
N ASP A 673 6.59 24.37 -54.76
CA ASP A 673 6.28 25.29 -55.86
C ASP A 673 6.91 24.76 -57.15
N ASP A 674 6.03 24.49 -58.11
CA ASP A 674 6.31 24.10 -59.49
C ASP A 674 6.33 25.37 -60.36
N ASP A 675 7.20 25.35 -61.38
CA ASP A 675 7.17 26.12 -62.64
C ASP A 675 7.52 27.63 -62.63
N ASP A 676 8.64 27.97 -63.29
CA ASP A 676 8.63 28.77 -64.53
C ASP A 676 10.08 29.09 -65.02
N GLY A 677 10.36 28.78 -66.30
CA GLY A 677 11.05 29.72 -67.19
C GLY A 677 12.54 29.49 -67.54
N ASP A 678 12.77 29.05 -68.77
CA ASP A 678 13.81 29.45 -69.76
C ASP A 678 15.13 30.09 -69.27
N ASP A 679 16.26 29.37 -69.41
CA ASP A 679 17.33 29.58 -70.42
C ASP A 679 18.51 28.59 -70.20
#